data_AF-A0A0S4JJT9-F1
#
_entry.id   AF-A0A0S4JJT9-F1
#
_cell.length_a   1.000
_cell.length_b   1.000
_cell.length_c   1.000
_cell.angle_alpha   90.00
_cell.angle_beta   90.00
_cell.angle_gamma   90.00
#
_symmetry.space_group_name_H-M   'P 1'
#
loop_
_entity.id
_entity.type
_entity.pdbx_description
1 polymer ?
#
loop_
_entity_poly.entity_id
_entity_poly.type
_entity_poly.pdbx_seq_one_letter_code
_entity_poly.pdbx_strand_id
1 'polypeptide(L)'
;MAKIVDNGTTVAFYSPEQAWVIGSVTAYDVKNKTYTCSSKDPPVVMDKLPGSTVKLWAPRVEYLEEDVHDLLQLTELHEASLLFCLKKRYLRNIVYTNIGPIVVALNPFNYEIPWYKDEKMHEYLSEGVVIERNLPHSWAVAHNTFWEMRENKQNQTVLISGESGAGKTEAAKIVAKYLGAVSTLTGTDAQKDAMQAVNKKILASSPILESFGNAKTVRNDNSSRFGKFAKMQFDRDGFLVGCHVTKYLLEKSRIITSSQNERVYHSFYQLAQGEAGKKFGIRNVKIYKALSAGGCTSIDGVDDAQDFLTTQQAMIDVGINDEERNSIFRIVAGILYLQNLEFTETEERTGKVARIDANLHTAVTRASELWEVSEERLVAELTSNTIVTRNEVTLKLLSRVQAQDMRDSVSKSTYDWLFNWLVEKINRTTDVEQKCQQWIGLLDIFGFEDFKINSFEQLCINSANENLQNHYNWHIFTEDMRECKEEGIDTTAVQFVDNKGCLDLLMTKNGIFSLLDEECARSGTEKNFLNVLNEKFGGTKQKSGDPYFGQALGKAMDNCFKIKHYAAEVQYVVDGFMDKNRDTLKENMKKVLKDSGNVFMASLVPALEDPNARPAAKLTVSGYFIRQLQELMGVITATNPHWIRCIKPHPNKLPLNFHGSGVMSQLRSAGVLDTVKVRKAGYPIRFANELFLRRYAILLTATHESSARAKIESIFKNQSIERSIGQLGKTKVFLRQEAFSKLNHAKDEATLEYSLMWQAVGRASMVRASLFGAYVQLHRARILEEKRQREEALRRQREEEERRKRAEEEERERQERLMKQQKYRSAVMIQKHVRGMLTRVAVVRHFLEMCRAKDEYSCDTELQKMRQFGVVDRRVKLLEDRHFERVKMTEKLHHNKGESKTNQMRRQKLVDWRETFQQRNEDQQKTVENQRKRDLEADKSRRKEAMSAMALKKSEDEARAAERRRATKTAREAAEERALADWQQDLAQADTRRLNKTMQQEETEVLFRMHHHRQFPTQRDGGIARAFETARAEFARQEWWADAREGRFQQMIEHRQHQSHGNTSLASPRPTITNPNAVLSPTERRLEAAHRERLLEDAMSLVYAGRR
;
A
#
# COMPACT_ATOMS: atom_id res chain seq x y z
N MET A 1 24.96 9.08 42.44
CA MET A 1 26.38 8.84 42.06
C MET A 1 26.38 8.17 40.69
N ALA A 2 27.08 8.71 39.70
CA ALA A 2 27.22 8.03 38.41
C ALA A 2 27.96 6.71 38.63
N LYS A 3 27.40 5.60 38.14
CA LYS A 3 28.03 4.28 38.22
C LYS A 3 29.34 4.35 37.42
N ILE A 4 30.47 4.07 38.05
CA ILE A 4 31.76 4.01 37.35
C ILE A 4 31.69 2.82 36.39
N VAL A 5 32.08 3.03 35.13
CA VAL A 5 32.11 1.98 34.11
C VAL A 5 33.42 1.21 34.25
N ASP A 6 33.35 -0.10 34.39
CA ASP A 6 34.52 -0.95 34.63
C ASP A 6 35.43 -1.03 33.38
N ASN A 7 36.74 -1.19 33.61
CA ASN A 7 37.69 -1.48 32.53
C ASN A 7 37.31 -2.76 31.79
N GLY A 8 37.41 -2.73 30.45
CA GLY A 8 37.00 -3.82 29.57
C GLY A 8 35.53 -3.77 29.14
N THR A 9 34.71 -2.90 29.74
CA THR A 9 33.30 -2.74 29.33
C THR A 9 33.20 -2.16 27.93
N THR A 10 32.37 -2.76 27.09
CA THR A 10 32.03 -2.23 25.76
C THR A 10 31.22 -0.94 25.90
N VAL A 11 31.68 0.11 25.23
CA VAL A 11 31.09 1.45 25.28
C VAL A 11 31.09 2.07 23.90
N ALA A 12 30.13 2.97 23.65
CA ALA A 12 30.20 3.93 22.57
C ALA A 12 30.80 5.23 23.11
N PHE A 13 31.84 5.75 22.48
CA PHE A 13 32.47 7.01 22.87
C PHE A 13 32.61 7.97 21.71
N TYR A 14 32.63 9.26 22.02
CA TYR A 14 32.73 10.30 21.00
C TYR A 14 34.14 10.40 20.42
N SER A 15 34.24 10.45 19.10
CA SER A 15 35.46 10.73 18.34
C SER A 15 35.21 11.89 17.36
N PRO A 16 36.08 12.90 17.26
CA PRO A 16 35.88 14.04 16.36
C PRO A 16 35.65 13.65 14.90
N GLU A 17 36.37 12.65 14.39
CA GLU A 17 36.27 12.23 12.98
C GLU A 17 35.07 11.31 12.72
N GLN A 18 34.81 10.38 13.64
CA GLN A 18 33.81 9.31 13.45
C GLN A 18 32.45 9.62 14.10
N ALA A 19 32.31 10.76 14.79
CA ALA A 19 31.27 11.07 15.77
C ALA A 19 31.20 10.08 16.92
N TRP A 20 30.80 8.83 16.68
CA TRP A 20 30.63 7.81 17.70
C TRP A 20 31.32 6.52 17.26
N VAL A 21 32.05 5.90 18.19
CA VAL A 21 32.81 4.66 17.93
C VAL A 21 32.51 3.65 19.03
N ILE A 22 32.34 2.38 18.65
CA ILE A 22 32.21 1.26 19.59
C ILE A 22 33.62 0.81 19.98
N GLY A 23 33.90 0.73 21.27
CA GLY A 23 35.15 0.18 21.77
C GLY A 23 35.03 -0.21 23.23
N SER A 24 36.14 -0.18 23.97
CA SER A 24 36.17 -0.57 25.38
C SER A 24 36.85 0.49 26.25
N VAL A 25 36.41 0.61 27.50
CA VAL A 25 37.13 1.39 28.51
C VAL A 25 38.45 0.70 28.84
N THR A 26 39.57 1.40 28.76
CA THR A 26 40.90 0.87 29.09
C THR A 26 41.43 1.42 30.42
N ALA A 27 41.07 2.65 30.79
CA ALA A 27 41.41 3.25 32.07
C ALA A 27 40.37 4.30 32.50
N TYR A 28 40.28 4.56 33.81
CA TYR A 28 39.48 5.63 34.40
C TYR A 28 40.33 6.47 35.36
N ASP A 29 40.41 7.78 35.12
CA ASP A 29 41.06 8.76 36.00
C ASP A 29 40.03 9.28 37.01
N VAL A 30 40.14 8.77 38.24
CA VAL A 30 39.27 9.13 39.36
C VAL A 30 39.37 10.61 39.72
N LYS A 31 40.54 11.23 39.57
CA LYS A 31 40.80 12.63 39.98
C LYS A 31 40.12 13.62 39.05
N ASN A 32 40.20 13.36 37.74
CA ASN A 32 39.62 14.22 36.72
C ASN A 32 38.22 13.78 36.25
N LYS A 33 37.73 12.60 36.71
CA LYS A 33 36.47 11.97 36.29
C LYS A 33 36.41 11.74 34.78
N THR A 34 37.52 11.27 34.22
CA THR A 34 37.67 11.05 32.78
C THR A 34 38.01 9.60 32.47
N TYR A 35 37.56 9.13 31.31
CA TYR A 35 37.83 7.78 30.79
C TYR A 35 38.85 7.82 29.66
N THR A 36 39.57 6.72 29.53
CA THR A 36 40.36 6.39 28.35
C THR A 36 39.69 5.24 27.64
N CYS A 37 39.36 5.41 26.36
CA CYS A 37 38.63 4.43 25.56
C CYS A 37 39.42 4.09 24.30
N SER A 38 39.38 2.82 23.89
CA SER A 38 40.03 2.36 22.67
C SER A 38 39.05 1.54 21.82
N SER A 39 39.09 1.73 20.51
CA SER A 39 38.43 0.88 19.52
C SER A 39 39.47 0.25 18.59
N LYS A 40 39.15 -0.94 18.08
CA LYS A 40 39.95 -1.66 17.08
C LYS A 40 39.49 -1.39 15.65
N ASP A 41 38.21 -1.06 15.47
CA ASP A 41 37.61 -0.82 14.16
C ASP A 41 36.55 0.30 14.23
N PRO A 42 36.88 1.54 13.82
CA PRO A 42 38.22 1.98 13.40
C PRO A 42 39.22 2.05 14.58
N PRO A 43 40.54 1.90 14.35
CA PRO A 43 41.55 2.04 15.39
C PRO A 43 41.59 3.48 15.91
N VAL A 44 41.04 3.70 17.11
CA VAL A 44 40.92 5.01 17.74
C VAL A 44 41.20 4.87 19.23
N VAL A 45 42.04 5.74 19.78
CA VAL A 45 42.26 5.88 21.23
C VAL A 45 41.89 7.30 21.63
N MET A 46 41.04 7.45 22.63
CA MET A 46 40.61 8.73 23.15
C MET A 46 40.91 8.81 24.64
N ASP A 47 41.79 9.74 24.99
CA ASP A 47 42.18 10.04 26.36
C ASP A 47 41.34 11.19 26.93
N LYS A 48 41.18 11.19 28.26
CA LYS A 48 40.53 12.27 29.01
C LYS A 48 39.08 12.57 28.57
N LEU A 49 38.33 11.57 28.13
CA LEU A 49 36.91 11.73 27.83
C LEU A 49 36.13 11.98 29.12
N PRO A 50 35.41 13.10 29.28
CA PRO A 50 34.62 13.34 30.48
C PRO A 50 33.55 12.26 30.63
N GLY A 51 33.38 11.73 31.84
CA GLY A 51 32.39 10.69 32.16
C GLY A 51 30.92 11.15 32.08
N SER A 52 30.64 12.27 31.42
CA SER A 52 29.27 12.68 31.14
C SER A 52 28.64 11.75 30.10
N THR A 53 27.36 11.42 30.29
CA THR A 53 26.56 10.63 29.33
C THR A 53 26.58 11.18 27.90
N VAL A 54 26.97 12.43 27.70
CA VAL A 54 27.00 13.12 26.41
C VAL A 54 28.20 12.69 25.54
N LYS A 55 29.29 12.17 26.11
CA LYS A 55 30.50 11.77 25.33
C LYS A 55 30.91 10.32 25.52
N LEU A 56 30.29 9.63 26.48
CA LEU A 56 30.49 8.21 26.76
C LEU A 56 29.14 7.58 27.08
N TRP A 57 28.78 6.55 26.34
CA TRP A 57 27.53 5.79 26.50
C TRP A 57 27.87 4.31 26.64
N ALA A 58 27.41 3.68 27.73
CA ALA A 58 27.68 2.28 28.06
C ALA A 58 26.39 1.44 27.99
N PRO A 59 25.87 1.15 26.79
CA PRO A 59 24.65 0.36 26.64
C PRO A 59 24.91 -1.13 26.82
N ARG A 60 23.82 -1.92 26.81
CA ARG A 60 23.95 -3.35 26.51
C ARG A 60 24.44 -3.51 25.08
N VAL A 61 25.33 -4.47 24.85
CA VAL A 61 25.96 -4.72 23.53
C VAL A 61 24.90 -4.95 22.44
N GLU A 62 23.81 -5.65 22.77
CA GLU A 62 22.66 -5.91 21.89
C GLU A 62 22.10 -4.64 21.25
N TYR A 63 22.10 -3.50 21.96
CA TYR A 63 21.54 -2.23 21.46
C TYR A 63 22.42 -1.57 20.40
N LEU A 64 23.72 -1.91 20.37
CA LEU A 64 24.65 -1.43 19.35
C LEU A 64 24.52 -2.20 18.03
N GLU A 65 23.83 -3.33 18.05
CA GLU A 65 23.65 -4.21 16.90
C GLU A 65 22.27 -4.09 16.23
N GLU A 66 21.40 -3.20 16.72
CA GLU A 66 20.06 -3.01 16.14
C GLU A 66 20.11 -2.53 14.68
N ASP A 67 19.28 -3.13 13.82
CA ASP A 67 19.13 -2.77 12.39
C ASP A 67 17.66 -2.56 11.98
N VAL A 68 16.90 -1.93 12.87
CA VAL A 68 15.45 -1.70 12.73
C VAL A 68 15.06 -0.97 11.43
N HIS A 69 13.87 -1.30 10.91
CA HIS A 69 13.29 -0.62 9.74
C HIS A 69 12.66 0.74 10.10
N ASP A 70 12.27 0.94 11.37
CA ASP A 70 11.77 2.21 11.90
C ASP A 70 12.55 2.58 13.17
N LEU A 71 13.14 3.77 13.21
CA LEU A 71 13.95 4.26 14.32
C LEU A 71 13.13 4.43 15.62
N LEU A 72 11.80 4.49 15.54
CA LEU A 72 10.93 4.41 16.73
C LEU A 72 11.04 3.06 17.45
N GLN A 73 11.57 2.03 16.80
CA GLN A 73 11.75 0.68 17.35
C GLN A 73 13.09 0.45 18.04
N LEU A 74 14.00 1.43 18.02
CA LEU A 74 15.27 1.31 18.76
C LEU A 74 14.97 1.05 20.25
N THR A 75 15.74 0.21 20.94
CA THR A 75 15.47 -0.03 22.37
C THR A 75 15.84 1.18 23.22
N GLU A 76 17.02 1.74 22.97
CA GLU A 76 17.51 2.94 23.65
C GLU A 76 17.86 4.03 22.62
N LEU A 77 17.22 5.19 22.75
CA LEU A 77 17.49 6.32 21.87
C LEU A 77 18.73 7.08 22.37
N HIS A 78 19.81 6.95 21.61
CA HIS A 78 21.04 7.71 21.79
C HIS A 78 21.59 8.10 20.41
N GLU A 79 22.42 9.16 20.34
CA GLU A 79 23.06 9.55 19.07
C GLU A 79 23.83 8.38 18.43
N ALA A 80 24.52 7.62 19.26
CA ALA A 80 25.30 6.46 18.83
C ALA A 80 24.43 5.33 18.28
N SER A 81 23.35 4.92 18.97
CA SER A 81 22.48 3.84 18.47
C SER A 81 21.82 4.20 17.14
N LEU A 82 21.38 5.45 17.01
CA LEU A 82 20.82 5.97 15.76
C LEU A 82 21.85 5.96 14.61
N LEU A 83 23.07 6.46 14.87
CA LEU A 83 24.14 6.48 13.87
C LEU A 83 24.55 5.06 13.44
N PHE A 84 24.71 4.13 14.40
CA PHE A 84 25.12 2.75 14.10
C PHE A 84 24.06 1.97 13.34
N CYS A 85 22.78 2.11 13.69
CA CYS A 85 21.67 1.50 12.95
C CYS A 85 21.69 1.95 11.48
N LEU A 86 21.80 3.27 11.22
CA LEU A 86 21.87 3.79 9.85
C LEU A 86 23.14 3.35 9.11
N LYS A 87 24.29 3.36 9.79
CA LYS A 87 25.57 2.88 9.22
C LYS A 87 25.49 1.42 8.80
N LYS A 88 25.01 0.54 9.69
CA LYS A 88 24.88 -0.91 9.44
C LYS A 88 23.95 -1.20 8.27
N ARG A 89 22.81 -0.51 8.19
CA ARG A 89 21.86 -0.62 7.08
C ARG A 89 22.47 -0.12 5.76
N TYR A 90 23.12 1.04 5.78
CA TYR A 90 23.77 1.61 4.61
C TYR A 90 24.84 0.70 4.01
N LEU A 91 25.72 0.13 4.85
CA LEU A 91 26.76 -0.81 4.41
C LEU A 91 26.21 -2.13 3.83
N ARG A 92 24.92 -2.42 4.04
CA ARG A 92 24.19 -3.55 3.44
C ARG A 92 23.33 -3.14 2.24
N ASN A 93 23.55 -1.94 1.67
CA ASN A 93 22.73 -1.34 0.62
C ASN A 93 21.25 -1.15 0.99
N ILE A 94 20.94 -0.97 2.27
CA ILE A 94 19.61 -0.61 2.75
C ILE A 94 19.62 0.88 3.11
N VAL A 95 19.12 1.71 2.20
CA VAL A 95 19.29 3.17 2.30
C VAL A 95 18.09 3.93 2.84
N TYR A 96 16.94 3.27 2.96
CA TYR A 96 15.72 3.85 3.51
C TYR A 96 15.43 3.32 4.92
N THR A 97 15.06 4.21 5.84
CA THR A 97 14.68 3.88 7.21
C THR A 97 13.56 4.80 7.67
N ASN A 98 12.53 4.26 8.33
CA ASN A 98 11.37 5.04 8.77
C ASN A 98 11.60 5.73 10.12
N ILE A 99 10.82 6.77 10.38
CA ILE A 99 10.53 7.35 11.69
C ILE A 99 9.01 7.53 11.73
N GLY A 100 8.28 6.47 12.03
CA GLY A 100 6.84 6.41 11.78
C GLY A 100 6.52 6.71 10.30
N PRO A 101 5.73 7.75 9.97
CA PRO A 101 5.37 8.11 8.60
C PRO A 101 6.47 8.86 7.82
N ILE A 102 7.57 9.24 8.48
CA ILE A 102 8.68 9.98 7.86
C ILE A 102 9.72 8.98 7.34
N VAL A 103 10.32 9.25 6.18
CA VAL A 103 11.42 8.43 5.64
C VAL A 103 12.75 9.18 5.72
N VAL A 104 13.78 8.52 6.26
CA VAL A 104 15.18 8.90 6.14
C VAL A 104 15.80 8.14 4.96
N ALA A 105 16.35 8.86 3.98
CA ALA A 105 16.93 8.31 2.76
C ALA A 105 18.42 8.68 2.67
N LEU A 106 19.31 7.69 2.67
CA LEU A 106 20.75 7.90 2.51
C LEU A 106 21.12 7.79 1.02
N ASN A 107 21.91 8.74 0.49
CA ASN A 107 22.32 8.68 -0.90
C ASN A 107 23.25 7.46 -1.16
N PRO A 108 22.87 6.49 -2.00
CA PRO A 108 23.71 5.32 -2.26
C PRO A 108 24.96 5.62 -3.09
N PHE A 109 24.98 6.73 -3.84
CA PHE A 109 25.94 7.00 -4.93
C PHE A 109 26.04 5.86 -5.96
N ASN A 110 25.02 5.00 -6.03
CA ASN A 110 24.93 3.88 -6.95
C ASN A 110 23.45 3.62 -7.28
N TYR A 111 23.09 3.71 -8.56
CA TYR A 111 21.74 3.44 -9.05
C TYR A 111 21.44 1.96 -9.27
N GLU A 112 22.45 1.09 -9.24
CA GLU A 112 22.28 -0.36 -9.46
C GLU A 112 21.62 -1.08 -8.27
N ILE A 113 21.47 -0.40 -7.13
CA ILE A 113 20.82 -1.00 -5.97
C ILE A 113 19.34 -1.30 -6.25
N PRO A 114 18.79 -2.43 -5.76
CA PRO A 114 17.42 -2.85 -6.09
C PRO A 114 16.35 -1.79 -5.80
N TRP A 115 16.55 -0.98 -4.75
CA TRP A 115 15.61 0.05 -4.31
C TRP A 115 15.41 1.20 -5.30
N TYR A 116 16.30 1.37 -6.28
CA TYR A 116 16.18 2.41 -7.31
C TYR A 116 15.72 1.84 -8.66
N LYS A 117 15.50 0.52 -8.74
CA LYS A 117 14.99 -0.13 -9.95
C LYS A 117 13.47 -0.11 -9.94
N ASP A 118 12.89 0.42 -11.01
CA ASP A 118 11.43 0.52 -11.17
C ASP A 118 10.74 -0.87 -11.05
N GLU A 119 11.48 -1.96 -11.32
CA GLU A 119 11.06 -3.35 -11.05
C GLU A 119 10.55 -3.56 -9.63
N LYS A 120 11.11 -2.92 -8.60
CA LYS A 120 10.67 -3.11 -7.20
C LYS A 120 9.43 -2.29 -6.83
N MET A 121 9.03 -1.35 -7.67
CA MET A 121 7.85 -0.50 -7.44
C MET A 121 6.56 -1.31 -7.37
N HIS A 122 6.45 -2.42 -8.13
CA HIS A 122 5.28 -3.29 -8.14
C HIS A 122 4.91 -3.84 -6.76
N GLU A 123 5.89 -4.07 -5.89
CA GLU A 123 5.65 -4.54 -4.51
C GLU A 123 4.78 -3.52 -3.75
N TYR A 124 5.03 -2.22 -3.93
CA TYR A 124 4.28 -1.13 -3.31
C TYR A 124 2.94 -0.85 -4.01
N LEU A 125 2.89 -1.00 -5.34
CA LEU A 125 1.65 -0.84 -6.11
C LEU A 125 0.65 -1.98 -5.84
N SER A 126 1.15 -3.16 -5.45
CA SER A 126 0.33 -4.33 -5.11
C SER A 126 -0.25 -4.29 -3.70
N GLU A 127 0.26 -3.41 -2.85
CA GLU A 127 -0.35 -3.13 -1.54
C GLU A 127 -1.74 -2.51 -1.75
N GLY A 128 -2.67 -2.78 -0.84
CA GLY A 128 -4.01 -2.20 -0.88
C GLY A 128 -4.00 -0.70 -0.60
N VAL A 129 -5.11 -0.15 -0.12
CA VAL A 129 -5.19 1.28 0.28
C VAL A 129 -4.24 1.61 1.44
N VAL A 130 -3.92 0.60 2.26
CA VAL A 130 -3.03 0.72 3.42
C VAL A 130 -1.89 -0.27 3.26
N ILE A 131 -0.65 0.22 3.41
CA ILE A 131 0.53 -0.63 3.51
C ILE A 131 0.58 -1.18 4.95
N GLU A 132 0.28 -2.47 5.14
CA GLU A 132 0.30 -3.10 6.47
C GLU A 132 1.73 -3.40 6.96
N ARG A 133 2.68 -3.51 6.04
CA ARG A 133 4.08 -3.86 6.31
C ARG A 133 4.92 -2.61 6.52
N ASN A 134 5.85 -2.64 7.46
CA ASN A 134 6.83 -1.56 7.62
C ASN A 134 7.86 -1.63 6.48
N LEU A 135 7.58 -0.99 5.35
CA LEU A 135 8.41 -0.98 4.14
C LEU A 135 9.01 0.42 3.91
N PRO A 136 10.21 0.73 4.46
CA PRO A 136 10.82 2.04 4.29
C PRO A 136 11.18 2.30 2.82
N HIS A 137 10.54 3.30 2.21
CA HIS A 137 10.87 3.79 0.87
C HIS A 137 10.16 5.11 0.58
N SER A 138 10.71 5.93 -0.33
CA SER A 138 10.00 7.09 -0.89
C SER A 138 8.70 6.70 -1.63
N TRP A 139 8.62 5.46 -2.13
CA TRP A 139 7.39 4.90 -2.72
C TRP A 139 6.29 4.68 -1.69
N ALA A 140 6.64 4.27 -0.46
CA ALA A 140 5.64 4.14 0.61
C ALA A 140 5.05 5.50 0.98
N VAL A 141 5.87 6.55 1.02
CA VAL A 141 5.40 7.93 1.22
C VAL A 141 4.45 8.32 0.09
N ALA A 142 4.87 8.14 -1.17
CA ALA A 142 4.04 8.45 -2.33
C ALA A 142 2.70 7.67 -2.35
N HIS A 143 2.73 6.39 -1.98
CA HIS A 143 1.56 5.53 -1.85
C HIS A 143 0.58 6.07 -0.81
N ASN A 144 1.05 6.29 0.42
CA ASN A 144 0.22 6.79 1.50
C ASN A 144 -0.36 8.17 1.16
N THR A 145 0.46 9.08 0.62
CA THR A 145 0.03 10.40 0.18
C THR A 145 -1.07 10.32 -0.90
N PHE A 146 -0.94 9.42 -1.89
CA PHE A 146 -1.95 9.27 -2.93
C PHE A 146 -3.29 8.76 -2.39
N TRP A 147 -3.27 7.74 -1.53
CA TRP A 147 -4.50 7.18 -0.98
C TRP A 147 -5.14 8.10 0.07
N GLU A 148 -4.37 8.75 0.93
CA GLU A 148 -4.88 9.76 1.87
C GLU A 148 -5.52 10.94 1.13
N MET A 149 -4.93 11.38 0.01
CA MET A 149 -5.56 12.38 -0.87
C MET A 149 -6.95 11.91 -1.29
N ARG A 150 -7.07 10.70 -1.82
CA ARG A 150 -8.33 10.16 -2.36
C ARG A 150 -9.39 9.93 -1.28
N GLU A 151 -9.00 9.39 -0.13
CA GLU A 151 -9.92 9.11 0.98
C GLU A 151 -10.41 10.40 1.65
N ASN A 152 -9.49 11.31 1.97
CA ASN A 152 -9.82 12.52 2.73
C ASN A 152 -10.36 13.66 1.86
N LYS A 153 -10.26 13.53 0.53
CA LYS A 153 -10.61 14.59 -0.44
C LYS A 153 -9.87 15.91 -0.17
N GLN A 154 -8.64 15.81 0.33
CA GLN A 154 -7.79 16.95 0.69
C GLN A 154 -6.50 16.93 -0.14
N ASN A 155 -5.99 18.12 -0.44
CA ASN A 155 -4.69 18.26 -1.10
C ASN A 155 -3.55 17.88 -0.15
N GLN A 156 -2.48 17.35 -0.71
CA GLN A 156 -1.36 16.82 0.06
C GLN A 156 -0.05 17.49 -0.35
N THR A 157 0.96 17.42 0.50
CA THR A 157 2.31 17.87 0.14
C THR A 157 3.37 16.88 0.61
N VAL A 158 4.36 16.58 -0.23
CA VAL A 158 5.57 15.84 0.14
C VAL A 158 6.74 16.82 0.19
N LEU A 159 7.28 17.01 1.39
CA LEU A 159 8.38 17.91 1.71
C LEU A 159 9.70 17.12 1.74
N ILE A 160 10.59 17.42 0.79
CA ILE A 160 11.86 16.72 0.64
C ILE A 160 12.98 17.68 1.06
N SER A 161 13.76 17.27 2.06
CA SER A 161 14.79 18.12 2.68
C SER A 161 16.10 17.36 2.84
N GLY A 162 17.20 18.10 3.00
CA GLY A 162 18.55 17.56 3.15
C GLY A 162 19.60 18.48 2.56
N GLU A 163 20.87 18.27 2.90
CA GLU A 163 21.98 19.07 2.37
C GLU A 163 22.16 18.93 0.84
N SER A 164 22.98 19.79 0.24
CA SER A 164 23.33 19.65 -1.18
C SER A 164 24.02 18.30 -1.46
N GLY A 165 23.55 17.60 -2.49
CA GLY A 165 24.04 16.26 -2.85
C GLY A 165 23.48 15.11 -2.01
N ALA A 166 22.53 15.36 -1.10
CA ALA A 166 21.89 14.32 -0.31
C ALA A 166 20.87 13.46 -1.10
N GLY A 167 20.49 13.86 -2.32
CA GLY A 167 19.56 13.11 -3.18
C GLY A 167 18.11 13.61 -3.21
N LYS A 168 17.85 14.87 -2.83
CA LYS A 168 16.49 15.46 -2.80
C LYS A 168 15.76 15.37 -4.15
N THR A 169 16.40 15.83 -5.22
CA THR A 169 15.82 15.82 -6.57
C THR A 169 15.55 14.41 -7.07
N GLU A 170 16.40 13.44 -6.72
CA GLU A 170 16.19 12.03 -7.04
C GLU A 170 15.00 11.45 -6.26
N ALA A 171 14.87 11.76 -4.96
CA ALA A 171 13.70 11.39 -4.19
C ALA A 171 12.40 11.99 -4.76
N ALA A 172 12.43 13.25 -5.23
CA ALA A 172 11.30 13.89 -5.89
C ALA A 172 10.90 13.16 -7.19
N LYS A 173 11.88 12.75 -8.00
CA LYS A 173 11.66 11.94 -9.21
C LYS A 173 11.04 10.59 -8.88
N ILE A 174 11.52 9.91 -7.84
CA ILE A 174 10.99 8.61 -7.38
C ILE A 174 9.53 8.74 -6.95
N VAL A 175 9.18 9.79 -6.20
CA VAL A 175 7.79 10.08 -5.80
C VAL A 175 6.93 10.38 -7.03
N ALA A 176 7.39 11.27 -7.93
CA ALA A 176 6.63 11.63 -9.13
C ALA A 176 6.38 10.43 -10.06
N LYS A 177 7.40 9.58 -10.28
CA LYS A 177 7.27 8.32 -11.03
C LYS A 177 6.22 7.40 -10.43
N TYR A 178 6.24 7.23 -9.10
CA TYR A 178 5.25 6.41 -8.40
C TYR A 178 3.84 6.96 -8.57
N LEU A 179 3.65 8.27 -8.39
CA LEU A 179 2.35 8.92 -8.56
C LEU A 179 1.80 8.78 -9.98
N GLY A 180 2.66 8.83 -11.00
CA GLY A 180 2.27 8.53 -12.38
C GLY A 180 1.96 7.05 -12.63
N ALA A 181 2.62 6.12 -11.94
CA ALA A 181 2.33 4.69 -12.07
C ALA A 181 1.03 4.30 -11.37
N VAL A 182 0.84 4.74 -10.12
CA VAL A 182 -0.35 4.41 -9.31
C VAL A 182 -1.63 4.95 -9.94
N SER A 183 -1.59 6.11 -10.61
CA SER A 183 -2.75 6.65 -11.31
C SER A 183 -3.21 5.78 -12.49
N THR A 184 -2.32 4.96 -13.06
CA THR A 184 -2.63 4.07 -14.19
C THR A 184 -3.12 2.67 -13.80
N LEU A 185 -3.22 2.37 -12.49
CA LEU A 185 -3.71 1.06 -12.02
C LEU A 185 -5.17 0.81 -12.41
N THR A 186 -5.96 1.88 -12.51
CA THR A 186 -7.38 1.84 -12.89
C THR A 186 -7.63 2.60 -14.17
N GLY A 187 -8.82 2.44 -14.77
CA GLY A 187 -9.21 3.13 -16.01
C GLY A 187 -9.08 2.27 -17.28
N THR A 188 -9.65 2.78 -18.37
CA THR A 188 -9.58 2.19 -19.72
C THR A 188 -8.19 2.38 -20.33
N ASP A 189 -7.84 1.60 -21.36
CA ASP A 189 -6.53 1.72 -22.01
C ASP A 189 -6.29 3.11 -22.59
N ALA A 190 -7.32 3.73 -23.18
CA ALA A 190 -7.24 5.11 -23.67
C ALA A 190 -6.95 6.14 -22.55
N GLN A 191 -7.53 5.94 -21.36
CA GLN A 191 -7.23 6.80 -20.20
C GLN A 191 -5.80 6.58 -19.70
N LYS A 192 -5.33 5.32 -19.68
CA LYS A 192 -3.95 5.00 -19.32
C LYS A 192 -2.95 5.63 -20.26
N ASP A 193 -3.19 5.55 -21.57
CA ASP A 193 -2.33 6.19 -22.57
C ASP A 193 -2.28 7.72 -22.40
N ALA A 194 -3.43 8.34 -22.13
CA ALA A 194 -3.49 9.78 -21.86
C ALA A 194 -2.70 10.16 -20.59
N MET A 195 -2.85 9.41 -19.50
CA MET A 195 -2.10 9.64 -18.25
C MET A 195 -0.59 9.45 -18.45
N GLN A 196 -0.19 8.41 -19.19
CA GLN A 196 1.21 8.16 -19.50
C GLN A 196 1.81 9.28 -20.35
N ALA A 197 1.05 9.82 -21.31
CA ALA A 197 1.48 10.96 -22.11
C ALA A 197 1.71 12.22 -21.25
N VAL A 198 0.81 12.49 -20.30
CA VAL A 198 0.97 13.58 -19.31
C VAL A 198 2.20 13.34 -18.45
N ASN A 199 2.35 12.13 -17.88
CA ASN A 199 3.49 11.77 -17.04
C ASN A 199 4.82 11.90 -17.79
N LYS A 200 4.88 11.50 -19.07
CA LYS A 200 6.07 11.67 -19.92
C LYS A 200 6.47 13.14 -20.05
N LYS A 201 5.51 14.06 -20.26
CA LYS A 201 5.80 15.51 -20.33
C LYS A 201 6.29 16.07 -19.00
N ILE A 202 5.68 15.64 -17.89
CA ILE A 202 6.11 16.04 -16.54
C ILE A 202 7.56 15.63 -16.30
N LEU A 203 7.92 14.38 -16.64
CA LEU A 203 9.29 13.88 -16.51
C LEU A 203 10.26 14.62 -17.46
N ALA A 204 9.84 14.91 -18.69
CA ALA A 204 10.61 15.67 -19.67
C ALA A 204 10.90 17.12 -19.24
N SER A 205 10.13 17.71 -18.30
CA SER A 205 10.45 19.03 -17.76
C SER A 205 11.76 19.06 -16.95
N SER A 206 12.19 17.92 -16.40
CA SER A 206 13.34 17.87 -15.48
C SER A 206 14.68 18.21 -16.17
N PRO A 207 15.07 17.59 -17.30
CA PRO A 207 16.31 17.95 -18.00
C PRO A 207 16.42 19.43 -18.39
N ILE A 208 15.29 20.09 -18.69
CA ILE A 208 15.25 21.52 -19.01
C ILE A 208 15.57 22.34 -17.75
N LEU A 209 14.85 22.07 -16.66
CA LEU A 209 15.03 22.80 -15.41
C LEU A 209 16.40 22.52 -14.77
N GLU A 210 16.94 21.31 -14.92
CA GLU A 210 18.29 20.98 -14.46
C GLU A 210 19.36 21.69 -15.29
N SER A 211 19.22 21.72 -16.62
CA SER A 211 20.16 22.46 -17.48
C SER A 211 20.25 23.95 -17.11
N PHE A 212 19.11 24.61 -16.91
CA PHE A 212 19.07 26.05 -16.67
C PHE A 212 19.08 26.46 -15.19
N GLY A 213 18.78 25.53 -14.28
CA GLY A 213 18.60 25.79 -12.85
C GLY A 213 19.58 25.06 -11.95
N ASN A 214 20.38 24.14 -12.48
CA ASN A 214 21.41 23.42 -11.71
C ASN A 214 22.82 23.78 -12.15
N ALA A 215 23.75 23.59 -11.22
CA ALA A 215 25.17 23.80 -11.46
C ALA A 215 26.04 22.87 -10.59
N LYS A 216 27.29 22.70 -11.01
CA LYS A 216 28.33 22.06 -10.19
C LYS A 216 28.72 22.96 -9.01
N THR A 217 28.67 22.38 -7.82
CA THR A 217 29.20 22.92 -6.57
C THR A 217 30.30 22.00 -6.03
N VAL A 218 31.04 22.45 -5.01
CA VAL A 218 32.03 21.59 -4.33
C VAL A 218 31.40 20.31 -3.78
N ARG A 219 30.12 20.36 -3.37
CA ARG A 219 29.44 19.24 -2.70
C ARG A 219 28.67 18.33 -3.67
N ASN A 220 28.18 18.85 -4.78
CA ASN A 220 27.30 18.15 -5.72
C ASN A 220 27.54 18.63 -7.15
N ASP A 221 27.64 17.70 -8.11
CA ASP A 221 27.90 18.04 -9.51
C ASP A 221 26.66 18.55 -10.25
N ASN A 222 25.46 18.19 -9.79
CA ASN A 222 24.18 18.63 -10.34
C ASN A 222 23.32 19.22 -9.20
N SER A 223 23.77 20.33 -8.62
CA SER A 223 23.08 20.98 -7.49
C SER A 223 22.00 21.91 -8.02
N SER A 224 20.74 21.70 -7.62
CA SER A 224 19.67 22.69 -7.83
C SER A 224 20.04 24.01 -7.18
N ARG A 225 20.01 25.10 -7.96
CA ARG A 225 20.24 26.50 -7.55
C ARG A 225 18.97 27.37 -7.77
N PHE A 226 17.80 26.71 -7.85
CA PHE A 226 16.45 27.26 -7.61
C PHE A 226 15.63 26.28 -6.73
N GLY A 227 14.64 26.77 -5.99
CA GLY A 227 13.62 25.96 -5.33
C GLY A 227 12.44 25.67 -6.26
N LYS A 228 11.91 24.46 -6.21
CA LYS A 228 10.81 23.99 -7.07
C LYS A 228 9.67 23.42 -6.24
N PHE A 229 8.46 23.90 -6.48
CA PHE A 229 7.24 23.26 -6.00
C PHE A 229 6.43 22.75 -7.19
N ALA A 230 6.31 21.43 -7.34
CA ALA A 230 5.56 20.82 -8.42
C ALA A 230 4.23 20.27 -7.89
N LYS A 231 3.10 20.88 -8.27
CA LYS A 231 1.75 20.41 -7.97
C LYS A 231 1.35 19.37 -9.01
N MET A 232 1.35 18.09 -8.67
CA MET A 232 0.78 17.04 -9.51
C MET A 232 -0.74 17.03 -9.36
N GLN A 233 -1.47 17.18 -10.46
CA GLN A 233 -2.91 17.43 -10.47
C GLN A 233 -3.68 16.16 -10.84
N PHE A 234 -4.72 15.88 -10.07
CA PHE A 234 -5.57 14.71 -10.21
C PHE A 234 -7.04 15.09 -10.39
N ASP A 235 -7.76 14.31 -11.19
CA ASP A 235 -9.21 14.43 -11.31
C ASP A 235 -9.96 13.71 -10.17
N ARG A 236 -11.28 13.60 -10.27
CA ARG A 236 -12.13 12.95 -9.25
C ARG A 236 -11.87 11.46 -9.10
N ASP A 237 -11.43 10.80 -10.16
CA ASP A 237 -11.21 9.36 -10.17
C ASP A 237 -9.79 9.02 -9.70
N GLY A 238 -8.92 10.02 -9.56
CA GLY A 238 -7.53 9.86 -9.15
C GLY A 238 -6.57 9.69 -10.33
N PHE A 239 -6.99 10.05 -11.54
CA PHE A 239 -6.14 10.05 -12.73
C PHE A 239 -5.26 11.28 -12.75
N LEU A 240 -3.98 11.08 -13.10
CA LEU A 240 -3.02 12.18 -13.26
C LEU A 240 -3.36 12.95 -14.54
N VAL A 241 -3.86 14.18 -14.38
CA VAL A 241 -4.31 15.01 -15.50
C VAL A 241 -3.32 16.11 -15.85
N GLY A 242 -2.47 16.54 -14.91
CA GLY A 242 -1.51 17.61 -15.17
C GLY A 242 -0.48 17.86 -14.08
N CYS A 243 0.32 18.90 -14.28
CA CYS A 243 1.25 19.42 -13.30
C CYS A 243 1.50 20.92 -13.46
N HIS A 244 1.55 21.63 -12.33
CA HIS A 244 1.94 23.03 -12.25
C HIS A 244 3.22 23.18 -11.43
N VAL A 245 4.25 23.81 -12.00
CA VAL A 245 5.55 24.05 -11.36
C VAL A 245 5.68 25.51 -10.96
N THR A 246 5.93 25.77 -9.68
CA THR A 246 6.25 27.09 -9.15
C THR A 246 7.75 27.16 -8.79
N LYS A 247 8.43 28.19 -9.29
CA LYS A 247 9.83 28.49 -9.03
C LYS A 247 9.97 29.40 -7.81
N TYR A 248 10.97 29.13 -6.99
CA TYR A 248 11.40 29.98 -5.88
C TYR A 248 12.91 30.26 -5.98
N LEU A 249 13.33 31.48 -5.68
CA LEU A 249 14.74 31.88 -5.46
C LEU A 249 15.79 31.25 -6.41
N LEU A 250 15.91 31.76 -7.64
CA LEU A 250 17.05 31.43 -8.50
C LEU A 250 18.31 32.17 -8.03
N GLU A 251 19.42 31.46 -7.87
CA GLU A 251 20.72 32.06 -7.54
C GLU A 251 21.28 32.81 -8.75
N LYS A 252 20.90 34.08 -8.91
CA LYS A 252 21.30 34.90 -10.06
C LYS A 252 22.80 35.19 -10.11
N SER A 253 23.49 35.24 -8.96
CA SER A 253 24.94 35.44 -8.90
C SER A 253 25.73 34.35 -9.64
N ARG A 254 25.17 33.13 -9.74
CA ARG A 254 25.81 32.01 -10.45
C ARG A 254 25.83 32.15 -11.97
N ILE A 255 25.14 33.14 -12.53
CA ILE A 255 25.17 33.43 -13.97
C ILE A 255 26.50 34.06 -14.38
N ILE A 256 27.06 34.89 -13.49
CA ILE A 256 28.22 35.75 -13.80
C ILE A 256 29.55 35.16 -13.31
N THR A 257 29.53 34.41 -12.20
CA THR A 257 30.73 33.90 -11.55
C THR A 257 30.44 32.63 -10.76
N SER A 258 31.51 31.92 -10.38
CA SER A 258 31.45 30.73 -9.54
C SER A 258 32.71 30.62 -8.68
N SER A 259 32.61 29.90 -7.56
CA SER A 259 33.76 29.69 -6.66
C SER A 259 34.72 28.64 -7.22
N GLN A 260 35.93 28.54 -6.65
CA GLN A 260 36.91 27.52 -7.02
C GLN A 260 36.30 26.10 -6.97
N ASN A 261 36.55 25.31 -8.02
CA ASN A 261 35.99 23.98 -8.29
C ASN A 261 34.46 23.92 -8.48
N GLU A 262 33.82 25.06 -8.74
CA GLU A 262 32.41 25.14 -9.11
C GLU A 262 32.23 25.54 -10.58
N ARG A 263 30.98 25.51 -11.03
CA ARG A 263 30.57 26.00 -12.34
C ARG A 263 29.42 27.01 -12.22
N VAL A 264 29.23 27.79 -13.28
CA VAL A 264 27.95 28.43 -13.61
C VAL A 264 26.92 27.37 -14.07
N TYR A 265 25.70 27.77 -14.45
CA TYR A 265 24.64 26.85 -14.88
C TYR A 265 25.07 25.91 -16.03
N HIS A 266 24.56 24.67 -16.02
CA HIS A 266 24.93 23.65 -17.02
C HIS A 266 24.61 24.08 -18.46
N SER A 267 23.53 24.83 -18.66
CA SER A 267 23.09 25.37 -19.95
C SER A 267 24.21 26.07 -20.73
N PHE A 268 25.12 26.77 -20.04
CA PHE A 268 26.26 27.44 -20.67
C PHE A 268 27.33 26.46 -21.19
N TYR A 269 27.63 25.39 -20.44
CA TYR A 269 28.61 24.38 -20.83
C TYR A 269 28.06 23.46 -21.92
N GLN A 270 26.80 23.04 -21.77
CA GLN A 270 26.05 22.27 -22.76
C GLN A 270 25.97 23.04 -24.09
N LEU A 271 25.68 24.35 -24.06
CA LEU A 271 25.72 25.19 -25.26
C LEU A 271 27.11 25.26 -25.88
N ALA A 272 28.15 25.49 -25.07
CA ALA A 272 29.52 25.68 -25.57
C ALA A 272 30.10 24.41 -26.18
N GLN A 273 29.69 23.23 -25.69
CA GLN A 273 30.14 21.92 -26.20
C GLN A 273 29.19 21.32 -27.25
N GLY A 274 27.92 21.74 -27.26
CA GLY A 274 26.92 21.31 -28.23
C GLY A 274 27.10 21.94 -29.62
N GLU A 275 26.41 21.39 -30.62
CA GLU A 275 26.51 21.85 -32.02
C GLU A 275 26.10 23.32 -32.22
N ALA A 276 25.14 23.80 -31.43
CA ALA A 276 24.68 25.19 -31.47
C ALA A 276 25.77 26.19 -31.06
N GLY A 277 26.71 25.80 -30.18
CA GLY A 277 27.84 26.64 -29.79
C GLY A 277 28.68 27.05 -31.00
N LYS A 278 28.98 26.09 -31.90
CA LYS A 278 29.72 26.35 -33.14
C LYS A 278 28.98 27.35 -34.04
N LYS A 279 27.66 27.22 -34.17
CA LYS A 279 26.80 28.12 -34.94
C LYS A 279 26.86 29.57 -34.41
N PHE A 280 26.95 29.75 -33.10
CA PHE A 280 27.03 31.08 -32.46
C PHE A 280 28.46 31.59 -32.27
N GLY A 281 29.44 30.92 -32.89
CA GLY A 281 30.86 31.29 -32.80
C GLY A 281 31.48 31.02 -31.43
N ILE A 282 30.83 30.24 -30.57
CA ILE A 282 31.37 29.88 -29.26
C ILE A 282 32.53 28.91 -29.46
N ARG A 283 33.68 29.29 -28.90
CA ARG A 283 34.94 28.55 -29.02
C ARG A 283 35.23 27.76 -27.73
N ASN A 284 36.50 27.55 -27.42
CA ASN A 284 36.93 26.87 -26.21
C ASN A 284 36.35 27.54 -24.95
N VAL A 285 35.72 26.74 -24.08
CA VAL A 285 35.15 27.16 -22.80
C VAL A 285 36.11 27.98 -21.93
N LYS A 286 37.42 27.75 -22.02
CA LYS A 286 38.46 28.48 -21.28
C LYS A 286 38.59 29.96 -21.65
N ILE A 287 38.08 30.37 -22.82
CA ILE A 287 38.13 31.76 -23.29
C ILE A 287 37.08 32.61 -22.57
N TYR A 288 36.01 31.98 -22.07
CA TYR A 288 34.90 32.70 -21.45
C TYR A 288 35.12 32.85 -19.96
N LYS A 289 35.09 34.10 -19.47
CA LYS A 289 35.38 34.44 -18.07
C LYS A 289 34.41 33.75 -17.11
N ALA A 290 33.12 33.75 -17.44
CA ALA A 290 32.10 33.08 -16.63
C ALA A 290 32.33 31.55 -16.54
N LEU A 291 32.72 30.91 -17.65
CA LEU A 291 32.95 29.46 -17.71
C LEU A 291 34.26 29.02 -17.04
N SER A 292 35.25 29.91 -16.98
CA SER A 292 36.56 29.64 -16.39
C SER A 292 36.70 30.13 -14.95
N ALA A 293 35.77 30.94 -14.45
CA ALA A 293 35.81 31.58 -13.12
C ALA A 293 36.06 30.59 -11.98
N GLY A 294 35.39 29.43 -12.00
CA GLY A 294 35.55 28.40 -10.98
C GLY A 294 36.71 27.43 -11.21
N GLY A 295 37.48 27.58 -12.30
CA GLY A 295 38.59 26.67 -12.63
C GLY A 295 38.18 25.23 -12.99
N CYS A 296 36.88 24.97 -13.21
CA CYS A 296 36.34 23.64 -13.51
C CYS A 296 35.54 23.66 -14.82
N THR A 297 36.18 23.27 -15.93
CA THR A 297 35.53 23.26 -17.25
C THR A 297 34.96 21.91 -17.66
N SER A 298 35.35 20.81 -17.01
CA SER A 298 34.85 19.43 -17.20
C SER A 298 34.41 18.81 -15.86
N ILE A 299 33.40 17.94 -15.87
CA ILE A 299 32.98 17.12 -14.72
C ILE A 299 33.26 15.67 -15.09
N ASP A 300 33.86 14.92 -14.17
CA ASP A 300 34.15 13.51 -14.38
C ASP A 300 32.86 12.70 -14.57
N GLY A 301 32.82 11.87 -15.61
CA GLY A 301 31.65 11.06 -15.96
C GLY A 301 30.45 11.80 -16.56
N VAL A 302 30.54 13.12 -16.84
CA VAL A 302 29.47 13.90 -17.46
C VAL A 302 29.88 14.33 -18.88
N ASP A 303 29.00 14.06 -19.84
CA ASP A 303 29.14 14.51 -21.22
C ASP A 303 28.19 15.68 -21.49
N ASP A 304 28.70 16.90 -21.38
CA ASP A 304 27.93 18.13 -21.57
C ASP A 304 27.33 18.21 -23.01
N ALA A 305 27.93 17.56 -24.03
CA ALA A 305 27.39 17.55 -25.39
C ALA A 305 26.20 16.57 -25.53
N GLN A 306 26.30 15.40 -24.90
CA GLN A 306 25.17 14.45 -24.84
C GLN A 306 24.01 15.00 -23.98
N ASP A 307 24.33 15.68 -22.89
CA ASP A 307 23.33 16.35 -22.06
C ASP A 307 22.62 17.47 -22.84
N PHE A 308 23.34 18.22 -23.70
CA PHE A 308 22.73 19.21 -24.58
C PHE A 308 21.67 18.59 -25.51
N LEU A 309 21.97 17.42 -26.11
CA LEU A 309 21.00 16.69 -26.95
C LEU A 309 19.79 16.24 -26.12
N THR A 310 20.03 15.75 -24.91
CA THR A 310 18.97 15.33 -23.99
C THR A 310 18.06 16.51 -23.62
N THR A 311 18.64 17.67 -23.31
CA THR A 311 17.89 18.90 -23.05
C THR A 311 17.12 19.36 -24.28
N GLN A 312 17.69 19.28 -25.49
CA GLN A 312 16.98 19.62 -26.72
C GLN A 312 15.79 18.69 -26.99
N GLN A 313 15.95 17.38 -26.79
CA GLN A 313 14.87 16.41 -26.92
C GLN A 313 13.76 16.69 -25.90
N ALA A 314 14.13 16.99 -24.65
CA ALA A 314 13.18 17.38 -23.61
C ALA A 314 12.40 18.66 -23.97
N MET A 315 13.08 19.66 -24.56
CA MET A 315 12.43 20.86 -25.08
C MET A 315 11.40 20.54 -26.17
N ILE A 316 11.69 19.59 -27.09
CA ILE A 316 10.76 19.13 -28.11
C ILE A 316 9.54 18.43 -27.47
N ASP A 317 9.77 17.53 -26.52
CA ASP A 317 8.71 16.77 -25.84
C ASP A 317 7.73 17.68 -25.07
N VAL A 318 8.21 18.81 -24.55
CA VAL A 318 7.40 19.85 -23.88
C VAL A 318 6.72 20.79 -24.90
N GLY A 319 7.11 20.78 -26.17
CA GLY A 319 6.50 21.61 -27.22
C GLY A 319 7.18 22.97 -27.43
N ILE A 320 8.48 23.06 -27.17
CA ILE A 320 9.32 24.20 -27.53
C ILE A 320 9.83 23.99 -28.97
N ASN A 321 9.38 24.87 -29.87
CA ASN A 321 9.67 24.73 -31.29
C ASN A 321 11.11 25.16 -31.65
N ASP A 322 11.53 24.92 -32.89
CA ASP A 322 12.91 25.12 -33.35
C ASP A 322 13.36 26.59 -33.26
N GLU A 323 12.46 27.52 -33.56
CA GLU A 323 12.73 28.97 -33.48
C GLU A 323 12.91 29.42 -32.02
N GLU A 324 12.01 28.98 -31.13
CA GLU A 324 12.10 29.21 -29.69
C GLU A 324 13.41 28.63 -29.14
N ARG A 325 13.75 27.37 -29.45
CA ARG A 325 15.01 26.73 -29.02
C ARG A 325 16.23 27.50 -29.51
N ASN A 326 16.24 27.91 -30.78
CA ASN A 326 17.34 28.71 -31.32
C ASN A 326 17.47 30.07 -30.60
N SER A 327 16.37 30.76 -30.32
CA SER A 327 16.37 32.03 -29.60
C SER A 327 16.79 31.89 -28.14
N ILE A 328 16.36 30.85 -27.43
CA ILE A 328 16.79 30.52 -26.06
C ILE A 328 18.32 30.45 -26.01
N PHE A 329 18.94 29.67 -26.90
CA PHE A 329 20.38 29.50 -26.90
C PHE A 329 21.14 30.71 -27.46
N ARG A 330 20.54 31.54 -28.34
CA ARG A 330 21.10 32.86 -28.71
C ARG A 330 21.17 33.79 -27.52
N ILE A 331 20.16 33.79 -26.65
CA ILE A 331 20.18 34.59 -25.42
C ILE A 331 21.34 34.15 -24.53
N VAL A 332 21.44 32.85 -24.23
CA VAL A 332 22.53 32.26 -23.43
C VAL A 332 23.91 32.56 -24.03
N ALA A 333 24.05 32.46 -25.36
CA ALA A 333 25.28 32.81 -26.08
C ALA A 333 25.64 34.30 -25.92
N GLY A 334 24.66 35.19 -26.09
CA GLY A 334 24.90 36.63 -25.93
C GLY A 334 25.28 37.00 -24.49
N ILE A 335 24.74 36.32 -23.47
CA ILE A 335 25.19 36.48 -22.07
C ILE A 335 26.68 36.12 -21.94
N LEU A 336 27.12 35.01 -22.54
CA LEU A 336 28.54 34.61 -22.49
C LEU A 336 29.46 35.64 -23.13
N TYR A 337 29.09 36.20 -24.28
CA TYR A 337 29.86 37.27 -24.90
C TYR A 337 29.86 38.55 -24.08
N LEU A 338 28.70 38.94 -23.54
CA LEU A 338 28.58 40.13 -22.71
C LEU A 338 29.45 40.03 -21.46
N GLN A 339 29.52 38.85 -20.81
CA GLN A 339 30.33 38.60 -19.62
C GLN A 339 31.85 38.64 -19.87
N ASN A 340 32.28 38.49 -21.12
CA ASN A 340 33.68 38.65 -21.50
C ASN A 340 34.11 40.10 -21.64
N LEU A 341 33.19 41.08 -21.63
CA LEU A 341 33.54 42.49 -21.72
C LEU A 341 34.33 42.93 -20.49
N GLU A 342 35.44 43.63 -20.73
CA GLU A 342 36.17 44.37 -19.71
C GLU A 342 36.12 45.86 -20.02
N PHE A 343 36.13 46.64 -18.95
CA PHE A 343 36.08 48.09 -19.02
C PHE A 343 37.41 48.67 -18.54
N THR A 344 37.94 49.59 -19.33
CA THR A 344 39.11 50.42 -19.01
C THR A 344 38.66 51.76 -18.44
N GLU A 345 39.47 52.35 -17.56
CA GLU A 345 39.24 53.71 -17.05
C GLU A 345 39.93 54.74 -17.95
N THR A 346 39.21 55.80 -18.31
CA THR A 346 39.78 57.00 -18.94
C THR A 346 39.52 58.20 -18.03
N GLU A 347 40.49 59.11 -17.89
CA GLU A 347 40.27 60.38 -17.19
C GLU A 347 39.55 61.38 -18.10
N GLU A 348 38.39 61.86 -17.64
CA GLU A 348 37.66 62.97 -18.25
C GLU A 348 37.43 64.08 -17.22
N ARG A 349 36.98 65.27 -17.67
CA ARG A 349 36.73 66.44 -16.79
C ARG A 349 35.76 66.17 -15.63
N THR A 350 34.90 65.18 -15.77
CA THR A 350 33.86 64.79 -14.80
C THR A 350 34.28 63.64 -13.87
N GLY A 351 35.50 63.12 -14.03
CA GLY A 351 36.06 62.01 -13.25
C GLY A 351 36.55 60.85 -14.13
N LYS A 352 36.84 59.72 -13.49
CA LYS A 352 37.21 58.48 -14.18
C LYS A 352 35.97 57.82 -14.79
N VAL A 353 35.99 57.59 -16.09
CA VAL A 353 34.86 57.03 -16.85
C VAL A 353 35.21 55.69 -17.46
N ALA A 354 34.23 54.80 -17.58
CA ALA A 354 34.37 53.49 -18.18
C ALA A 354 34.28 53.57 -19.70
N ARG A 355 35.21 52.90 -20.38
CA ARG A 355 35.11 52.56 -21.80
C ARG A 355 35.34 51.06 -21.98
N ILE A 356 34.64 50.45 -22.93
CA ILE A 356 34.87 49.04 -23.27
C ILE A 356 36.29 48.92 -23.83
N ASP A 357 37.02 47.89 -23.40
CA ASP A 357 38.34 47.58 -23.94
C ASP A 357 38.25 47.36 -25.45
N ALA A 358 39.07 48.09 -26.23
CA ALA A 358 39.07 48.03 -27.68
C ALA A 358 39.29 46.61 -28.22
N ASN A 359 40.06 45.77 -27.53
CA ASN A 359 40.33 44.39 -27.92
C ASN A 359 39.11 43.47 -27.74
N LEU A 360 38.11 43.92 -26.98
CA LEU A 360 36.91 43.15 -26.63
C LEU A 360 35.65 43.69 -27.32
N HIS A 361 35.80 44.68 -28.20
CA HIS A 361 34.67 45.22 -28.97
C HIS A 361 33.95 44.13 -29.78
N THR A 362 34.69 43.14 -30.30
CA THR A 362 34.08 42.00 -31.00
C THR A 362 33.09 41.22 -30.12
N ALA A 363 33.27 41.21 -28.80
CA ALA A 363 32.34 40.52 -27.91
C ALA A 363 31.01 41.29 -27.77
N VAL A 364 31.03 42.64 -27.72
CA VAL A 364 29.77 43.41 -27.69
C VAL A 364 29.06 43.33 -29.03
N THR A 365 29.79 43.40 -30.15
CA THR A 365 29.24 43.20 -31.49
C THR A 365 28.53 41.83 -31.60
N ARG A 366 29.18 40.75 -31.15
CA ARG A 366 28.57 39.40 -31.15
C ARG A 366 27.34 39.31 -30.25
N ALA A 367 27.39 39.90 -29.06
CA ALA A 367 26.22 39.93 -28.17
C ALA A 367 25.05 40.66 -28.83
N SER A 368 25.31 41.83 -29.43
CA SER A 368 24.31 42.63 -30.15
C SER A 368 23.73 41.91 -31.37
N GLU A 369 24.54 41.19 -32.17
CA GLU A 369 24.06 40.37 -33.30
C GLU A 369 23.16 39.21 -32.83
N LEU A 370 23.57 38.49 -31.78
CA LEU A 370 22.82 37.35 -31.27
C LEU A 370 21.48 37.77 -30.66
N TRP A 371 21.48 38.91 -29.97
CA TRP A 371 20.29 39.51 -29.36
C TRP A 371 19.51 40.41 -30.32
N GLU A 372 20.03 40.68 -31.52
CA GLU A 372 19.45 41.59 -32.51
C GLU A 372 19.08 42.97 -31.93
N VAL A 373 19.97 43.52 -31.09
CA VAL A 373 19.83 44.86 -30.50
C VAL A 373 20.84 45.83 -31.09
N SER A 374 20.54 47.12 -31.05
CA SER A 374 21.48 48.17 -31.48
C SER A 374 22.73 48.18 -30.59
N GLU A 375 23.89 47.89 -31.20
CA GLU A 375 25.20 47.92 -30.54
C GLU A 375 25.49 49.29 -29.92
N GLU A 376 25.27 50.36 -30.67
CA GLU A 376 25.46 51.74 -30.22
C GLU A 376 24.66 52.04 -28.94
N ARG A 377 23.37 51.67 -28.93
CA ARG A 377 22.48 51.89 -27.77
C ARG A 377 22.84 50.98 -26.60
N LEU A 378 23.23 49.73 -26.86
CA LEU A 378 23.68 48.81 -25.82
C LEU A 378 24.95 49.32 -25.13
N VAL A 379 25.96 49.76 -25.90
CA VAL A 379 27.20 50.33 -25.36
C VAL A 379 26.94 51.60 -24.57
N ALA A 380 26.09 52.49 -25.08
CA ALA A 380 25.72 53.73 -24.40
C ALA A 380 25.10 53.44 -23.02
N GLU A 381 24.15 52.51 -22.93
CA GLU A 381 23.49 52.17 -21.65
C GLU A 381 24.37 51.34 -20.70
N LEU A 382 25.37 50.61 -21.22
CA LEU A 382 26.39 49.92 -20.41
C LEU A 382 27.41 50.87 -19.77
N THR A 383 27.69 52.01 -20.40
CA THR A 383 28.77 52.94 -20.00
C THR A 383 28.27 54.27 -19.46
N SER A 384 26.98 54.55 -19.56
CA SER A 384 26.39 55.82 -19.12
C SER A 384 25.06 55.63 -18.39
N ASN A 385 24.57 56.73 -17.83
CA ASN A 385 23.40 56.77 -16.98
C ASN A 385 22.62 58.04 -17.26
N THR A 386 21.37 57.92 -17.68
CA THR A 386 20.50 59.07 -17.92
C THR A 386 19.78 59.42 -16.62
N ILE A 387 20.14 60.55 -16.02
CA ILE A 387 19.51 61.09 -14.81
C ILE A 387 18.43 62.08 -15.25
N VAL A 388 17.18 61.71 -15.05
CA VAL A 388 16.02 62.58 -15.29
C VAL A 388 15.68 63.27 -13.98
N THR A 389 16.01 64.55 -13.87
CA THR A 389 15.55 65.43 -12.79
C THR A 389 14.30 66.18 -13.24
N ARG A 390 13.50 66.75 -12.33
CA ARG A 390 12.19 67.38 -12.63
C ARG A 390 12.19 68.33 -13.83
N ASN A 391 13.32 68.97 -14.17
CA ASN A 391 13.43 69.90 -15.31
C ASN A 391 14.56 69.59 -16.31
N GLU A 392 15.42 68.58 -16.11
CA GLU A 392 16.60 68.34 -16.96
C GLU A 392 16.95 66.85 -17.07
N VAL A 393 17.33 66.42 -18.28
CA VAL A 393 17.86 65.09 -18.57
C VAL A 393 19.38 65.21 -18.72
N THR A 394 20.13 64.74 -17.72
CA THR A 394 21.60 64.78 -17.74
C THR A 394 22.17 63.39 -17.95
N LEU A 395 23.11 63.25 -18.89
CA LEU A 395 23.85 62.01 -19.10
C LEU A 395 25.11 61.98 -18.22
N LYS A 396 25.18 60.99 -17.35
CA LYS A 396 26.31 60.75 -16.44
C LYS A 396 27.05 59.50 -16.87
N LEU A 397 28.33 59.64 -17.21
CA LEU A 397 29.19 58.50 -17.51
C LEU A 397 29.47 57.67 -16.24
N LEU A 398 29.51 56.35 -16.39
CA LEU A 398 29.71 55.40 -15.30
C LEU A 398 31.19 55.20 -15.01
N SER A 399 31.53 54.89 -13.76
CA SER A 399 32.85 54.37 -13.42
C SER A 399 33.03 52.93 -13.92
N ARG A 400 34.27 52.43 -13.93
CA ARG A 400 34.58 51.04 -14.33
C ARG A 400 33.75 50.02 -13.56
N VAL A 401 33.65 50.17 -12.24
CA VAL A 401 32.88 49.28 -11.37
C VAL A 401 31.39 49.33 -11.71
N GLN A 402 30.84 50.55 -11.87
CA GLN A 402 29.42 50.72 -12.20
C GLN A 402 29.06 50.15 -13.59
N ALA A 403 29.96 50.20 -14.57
CA ALA A 403 29.76 49.60 -15.87
C ALA A 403 29.81 48.06 -15.81
N GLN A 404 30.70 47.49 -14.97
CA GLN A 404 30.71 46.05 -14.69
C GLN A 404 29.42 45.59 -14.01
N ASP A 405 28.95 46.34 -13.01
CA ASP A 405 27.69 46.06 -12.33
C ASP A 405 26.51 46.10 -13.31
N MET A 406 26.49 47.07 -14.23
CA MET A 406 25.46 47.15 -15.27
C MET A 406 25.47 45.94 -16.20
N ARG A 407 26.64 45.55 -16.72
CA ARG A 407 26.83 44.34 -17.54
C ARG A 407 26.30 43.09 -16.80
N ASP A 408 26.58 42.98 -15.52
CA ASP A 408 26.16 41.86 -14.68
C ASP A 408 24.66 41.89 -14.41
N SER A 409 24.08 43.05 -14.15
CA SER A 409 22.63 43.22 -13.99
C SER A 409 21.85 42.86 -15.26
N VAL A 410 22.34 43.23 -16.45
CA VAL A 410 21.73 42.83 -17.74
C VAL A 410 21.77 41.31 -17.90
N SER A 411 22.92 40.70 -17.61
CA SER A 411 23.12 39.25 -17.71
C SER A 411 22.21 38.47 -16.76
N LYS A 412 22.11 38.94 -15.51
CA LYS A 412 21.23 38.35 -14.49
C LYS A 412 19.75 38.46 -14.86
N SER A 413 19.34 39.64 -15.33
CA SER A 413 17.93 39.91 -15.66
C SER A 413 17.46 39.09 -16.87
N THR A 414 18.24 39.08 -17.94
CA THR A 414 17.89 38.34 -19.17
C THR A 414 17.79 36.83 -18.93
N TYR A 415 18.72 36.26 -18.16
CA TYR A 415 18.65 34.84 -17.79
C TYR A 415 17.47 34.54 -16.85
N ASP A 416 17.18 35.41 -15.88
CA ASP A 416 16.06 35.21 -14.95
C ASP A 416 14.72 35.25 -15.67
N TRP A 417 14.53 36.18 -16.62
CA TRP A 417 13.34 36.23 -17.47
C TRP A 417 13.22 35.01 -18.37
N LEU A 418 14.32 34.58 -18.99
CA LEU A 418 14.37 33.35 -19.78
C LEU A 418 13.97 32.14 -18.94
N PHE A 419 14.50 32.00 -17.73
CA PHE A 419 14.18 30.90 -16.84
C PHE A 419 12.72 30.93 -16.39
N ASN A 420 12.17 32.12 -16.07
CA ASN A 420 10.75 32.27 -15.77
C ASN A 420 9.88 31.84 -16.96
N TRP A 421 10.23 32.25 -18.18
CA TRP A 421 9.52 31.85 -19.38
C TRP A 421 9.58 30.33 -19.62
N LEU A 422 10.72 29.68 -19.37
CA LEU A 422 10.83 28.22 -19.47
C LEU A 422 9.85 27.52 -18.52
N VAL A 423 9.76 27.99 -17.27
CA VAL A 423 8.79 27.46 -16.29
C VAL A 423 7.35 27.71 -16.75
N GLU A 424 7.04 28.91 -17.24
CA GLU A 424 5.70 29.21 -17.77
C GLU A 424 5.34 28.36 -18.99
N LYS A 425 6.29 28.16 -19.92
CA LYS A 425 6.09 27.34 -21.12
C LYS A 425 5.82 25.88 -20.75
N ILE A 426 6.57 25.33 -19.79
CA ILE A 426 6.29 24.01 -19.21
C ILE A 426 4.85 23.99 -18.67
N ASN A 427 4.48 24.93 -17.82
CA ASN A 427 3.14 24.99 -17.22
C ASN A 427 2.02 25.09 -18.26
N ARG A 428 2.17 25.89 -19.33
CA ARG A 428 1.17 25.98 -20.41
C ARG A 428 0.89 24.64 -21.09
N THR A 429 1.81 23.69 -21.01
CA THR A 429 1.72 22.38 -21.68
C THR A 429 1.32 21.24 -20.75
N THR A 430 1.50 21.42 -19.43
CA THR A 430 1.26 20.40 -18.41
C THR A 430 0.14 20.74 -17.45
N ASP A 431 -0.22 22.02 -17.27
CA ASP A 431 -1.20 22.48 -16.30
C ASP A 431 -2.62 22.40 -16.89
N VAL A 432 -3.52 21.74 -16.16
CA VAL A 432 -4.94 21.62 -16.52
C VAL A 432 -5.82 21.92 -15.31
N GLU A 433 -5.61 23.10 -14.73
CA GLU A 433 -6.33 23.57 -13.53
C GLU A 433 -7.86 23.34 -13.59
N GLN A 434 -8.48 23.54 -14.75
CA GLN A 434 -9.93 23.35 -14.92
C GLN A 434 -10.41 21.90 -14.72
N LYS A 435 -9.54 20.91 -14.96
CA LYS A 435 -9.82 19.47 -14.76
C LYS A 435 -9.35 18.96 -13.39
N CYS A 436 -8.57 19.77 -12.68
CA CYS A 436 -8.03 19.43 -11.39
C CYS A 436 -9.12 19.50 -10.31
N GLN A 437 -9.15 18.51 -9.43
CA GLN A 437 -9.98 18.52 -8.22
C GLN A 437 -9.12 18.39 -6.97
N GLN A 438 -8.02 17.63 -7.09
CA GLN A 438 -7.07 17.40 -6.01
C GLN A 438 -5.65 17.47 -6.54
N TRP A 439 -4.70 17.78 -5.68
CA TRP A 439 -3.29 17.78 -6.07
C TRP A 439 -2.37 17.32 -4.94
N ILE A 440 -1.21 16.81 -5.34
CA ILE A 440 -0.09 16.46 -4.46
C ILE A 440 1.08 17.37 -4.81
N GLY A 441 1.49 18.21 -3.87
CA GLY A 441 2.61 19.14 -4.03
C GLY A 441 3.93 18.46 -3.69
N LEU A 442 4.93 18.57 -4.55
CA LEU A 442 6.29 18.09 -4.30
C LEU A 442 7.21 19.30 -4.12
N LEU A 443 7.72 19.50 -2.90
CA LEU A 443 8.69 20.56 -2.62
C LEU A 443 10.11 20.01 -2.67
N ASP A 444 10.89 20.48 -3.65
CA ASP A 444 12.33 20.30 -3.76
C ASP A 444 13.00 21.68 -3.61
N ILE A 445 13.45 22.00 -2.40
CA ILE A 445 14.09 23.27 -2.07
C ILE A 445 15.52 23.03 -1.59
N PHE A 446 16.34 24.08 -1.63
CA PHE A 446 17.69 24.06 -1.06
C PHE A 446 17.69 23.60 0.39
N GLY A 447 18.71 22.83 0.75
CA GLY A 447 19.01 22.58 2.15
C GLY A 447 19.66 23.80 2.80
N PHE A 448 19.75 23.75 4.13
CA PHE A 448 20.55 24.68 4.92
C PHE A 448 22.01 24.76 4.40
N GLU A 449 22.56 25.96 4.28
CA GLU A 449 23.91 26.22 3.77
C GLU A 449 24.75 27.00 4.80
N ASP A 450 25.95 26.50 5.06
CA ASP A 450 27.00 27.22 5.80
C ASP A 450 28.34 27.03 5.07
N PHE A 451 28.85 28.13 4.53
CA PHE A 451 30.08 28.24 3.76
C PHE A 451 31.14 29.05 4.51
N LYS A 452 32.36 29.10 3.98
CA LYS A 452 33.43 29.94 4.52
C LYS A 452 33.07 31.43 4.51
N ILE A 453 32.29 31.85 3.51
CA ILE A 453 31.77 33.22 3.35
C ILE A 453 30.29 33.08 3.00
N ASN A 454 29.41 33.45 3.93
CA ASN A 454 27.97 33.46 3.69
C ASN A 454 27.51 34.90 3.39
N SER A 455 26.66 35.03 2.39
CA SER A 455 26.16 36.32 1.89
C SER A 455 24.62 36.38 1.97
N PHE A 456 24.01 37.40 1.38
CA PHE A 456 22.57 37.64 1.29
C PHE A 456 21.81 36.40 0.77
N GLU A 457 22.38 35.69 -0.20
CA GLU A 457 21.79 34.48 -0.78
C GLU A 457 21.65 33.36 0.27
N GLN A 458 22.70 33.11 1.06
CA GLN A 458 22.65 32.13 2.16
C GLN A 458 21.66 32.58 3.24
N LEU A 459 21.55 33.88 3.53
CA LEU A 459 20.58 34.39 4.48
C LEU A 459 19.15 34.07 4.04
N CYS A 460 18.81 34.27 2.76
CA CYS A 460 17.53 33.88 2.18
C CYS A 460 17.29 32.36 2.27
N ILE A 461 18.28 31.55 1.86
CA ILE A 461 18.18 30.08 1.88
C ILE A 461 17.97 29.55 3.31
N ASN A 462 18.76 30.02 4.27
CA ASN A 462 18.68 29.59 5.65
C ASN A 462 17.39 30.09 6.33
N SER A 463 16.89 31.27 5.97
CA SER A 463 15.58 31.76 6.44
C SER A 463 14.41 30.92 5.91
N ALA A 464 14.48 30.45 4.66
CA ALA A 464 13.49 29.53 4.13
C ALA A 464 13.51 28.17 4.86
N ASN A 465 14.70 27.63 5.13
CA ASN A 465 14.86 26.39 5.90
C ASN A 465 14.39 26.54 7.35
N GLU A 466 14.66 27.68 7.99
CA GLU A 466 14.16 28.02 9.32
C GLU A 466 12.63 27.98 9.37
N ASN A 467 11.96 28.50 8.32
CA ASN A 467 10.50 28.55 8.23
C ASN A 467 9.90 27.15 8.00
N LEU A 468 10.50 26.37 7.09
CA LEU A 468 10.11 24.97 6.86
C LEU A 468 10.31 24.12 8.11
N GLN A 469 11.38 24.35 8.88
CA GLN A 469 11.59 23.65 10.15
C GLN A 469 10.57 24.07 11.21
N ASN A 470 10.17 25.34 11.26
CA ASN A 470 9.13 25.79 12.18
C ASN A 470 7.79 25.13 11.86
N HIS A 471 7.41 25.09 10.59
CA HIS A 471 6.22 24.37 10.15
C HIS A 471 6.32 22.87 10.42
N TYR A 472 7.49 22.26 10.24
CA TYR A 472 7.72 20.86 10.62
C TYR A 472 7.48 20.63 12.12
N ASN A 473 8.08 21.46 12.98
CA ASN A 473 7.91 21.37 14.42
C ASN A 473 6.43 21.56 14.81
N TRP A 474 5.77 22.55 14.20
CA TRP A 474 4.35 22.80 14.42
C TRP A 474 3.50 21.59 14.00
N HIS A 475 3.64 21.09 12.78
CA HIS A 475 2.79 19.99 12.31
C HIS A 475 3.10 18.65 13.00
N ILE A 476 4.37 18.29 13.18
CA ILE A 476 4.71 17.01 13.80
C ILE A 476 4.36 17.00 15.29
N PHE A 477 4.51 18.11 15.99
CA PHE A 477 4.36 18.13 17.45
C PHE A 477 3.06 18.80 17.90
N THR A 478 2.70 19.96 17.37
CA THR A 478 1.53 20.71 17.83
C THR A 478 0.23 20.03 17.40
N GLU A 479 0.16 19.53 16.16
CA GLU A 479 -1.04 18.81 15.68
C GLU A 479 -1.21 17.46 16.38
N ASP A 480 -0.12 16.71 16.57
CA ASP A 480 -0.12 15.47 17.36
C ASP A 480 -0.59 15.72 18.80
N MET A 481 -0.14 16.82 19.43
CA MET A 481 -0.58 17.22 20.76
C MET A 481 -2.04 17.70 20.77
N ARG A 482 -2.51 18.36 19.70
CA ARG A 482 -3.91 18.79 19.56
C ARG A 482 -4.84 17.58 19.53
N GLU A 483 -4.55 16.59 18.68
CA GLU A 483 -5.34 15.35 18.63
C GLU A 483 -5.33 14.63 19.99
N CYS A 484 -4.16 14.48 20.61
CA CYS A 484 -4.05 13.87 21.93
C CYS A 484 -4.92 14.61 22.97
N LYS A 485 -4.90 15.94 22.97
CA LYS A 485 -5.73 16.77 23.87
C LYS A 485 -7.22 16.61 23.59
N GLU A 486 -7.62 16.58 22.32
CA GLU A 486 -9.01 16.36 21.90
C GLU A 486 -9.53 14.99 22.32
N GLU A 487 -8.66 13.97 22.27
CA GLU A 487 -8.92 12.60 22.70
C GLU A 487 -8.77 12.39 24.22
N GLY A 488 -8.33 13.40 24.97
CA GLY A 488 -8.16 13.33 26.44
C GLY A 488 -6.94 12.54 26.90
N ILE A 489 -5.91 12.45 26.06
CA ILE A 489 -4.64 11.77 26.32
C ILE A 489 -3.68 12.71 27.05
N ASP A 490 -3.00 12.19 28.08
CA ASP A 490 -1.96 12.94 28.79
C ASP A 490 -0.66 12.99 27.99
N THR A 491 -0.22 14.19 27.61
CA THR A 491 1.01 14.45 26.83
C THR A 491 2.04 15.31 27.58
N THR A 492 1.95 15.42 28.90
CA THR A 492 2.83 16.29 29.71
C THR A 492 4.33 15.99 29.57
N ALA A 493 4.70 14.77 29.18
CA ALA A 493 6.09 14.35 28.98
C ALA A 493 6.72 14.85 27.66
N VAL A 494 5.95 15.44 26.74
CA VAL A 494 6.44 15.86 25.41
C VAL A 494 6.93 17.31 25.47
N GLN A 495 8.24 17.51 25.29
CA GLN A 495 8.87 18.82 25.13
C GLN A 495 9.65 18.87 23.82
N PHE A 496 9.50 19.94 23.05
CA PHE A 496 10.23 20.17 21.80
C PHE A 496 10.81 21.59 21.77
N VAL A 497 11.86 21.78 20.96
CA VAL A 497 12.53 23.09 20.79
C VAL A 497 11.81 23.87 19.69
N ASP A 498 11.28 25.03 20.04
CA ASP A 498 10.65 25.96 19.07
C ASP A 498 11.69 26.96 18.55
N ASN A 499 11.70 27.16 17.23
CA ASN A 499 12.57 28.10 16.54
C ASN A 499 11.84 29.37 16.07
N LYS A 500 10.60 29.59 16.51
CA LYS A 500 9.79 30.78 16.19
C LYS A 500 10.51 32.10 16.50
N GLY A 501 11.27 32.15 17.60
CA GLY A 501 12.06 33.35 17.97
C GLY A 501 13.10 33.74 16.91
N CYS A 502 13.77 32.77 16.28
CA CYS A 502 14.72 33.04 15.19
C CYS A 502 14.00 33.58 13.93
N LEU A 503 12.80 33.06 13.64
CA LEU A 503 11.98 33.59 12.53
C LEU A 503 11.51 35.00 12.80
N ASP A 504 11.17 35.32 14.05
CA ASP A 504 10.71 36.65 14.41
C ASP A 504 11.82 37.69 14.25
N LEU A 505 13.07 37.33 14.59
CA LEU A 505 14.28 38.12 14.32
C LEU A 505 14.47 38.37 12.81
N LEU A 506 14.20 37.38 11.96
CA LEU A 506 14.45 37.46 10.51
C LEU A 506 13.33 38.21 9.76
N MET A 507 12.07 37.80 9.96
CA MET A 507 10.99 38.03 9.00
C MET A 507 9.86 38.95 9.47
N THR A 508 9.90 39.43 10.71
CA THR A 508 8.88 40.40 11.18
C THR A 508 9.08 41.77 10.53
N LYS A 509 8.07 42.64 10.64
CA LYS A 509 8.13 44.06 10.19
C LYS A 509 9.26 44.89 10.84
N ASN A 510 9.98 44.31 11.80
CA ASN A 510 11.11 44.93 12.48
C ASN A 510 12.35 44.02 12.47
N GLY A 511 12.30 42.93 11.71
CA GLY A 511 13.37 41.95 11.57
C GLY A 511 14.44 42.38 10.57
N ILE A 512 15.45 41.53 10.42
CA ILE A 512 16.65 41.79 9.61
C ILE A 512 16.30 42.17 8.15
N PHE A 513 15.36 41.46 7.51
CA PHE A 513 15.00 41.78 6.12
C PHE A 513 14.27 43.12 5.98
N SER A 514 13.37 43.47 6.91
CA SER A 514 12.67 44.76 6.87
C SER A 514 13.65 45.92 7.02
N LEU A 515 14.63 45.77 7.91
CA LEU A 515 15.68 46.78 8.12
C LEU A 515 16.58 46.91 6.89
N LEU A 516 16.87 45.80 6.19
CA LEU A 516 17.62 45.84 4.94
C LEU A 516 16.84 46.61 3.85
N ASP A 517 15.54 46.39 3.75
CA ASP A 517 14.66 47.08 2.79
C ASP A 517 14.58 48.58 3.07
N GLU A 518 14.43 48.96 4.34
CA GLU A 518 14.41 50.35 4.78
C GLU A 518 15.73 51.07 4.45
N GLU A 519 16.88 50.47 4.74
CA GLU A 519 18.17 51.06 4.39
C GLU A 519 18.35 51.14 2.86
N CYS A 520 17.89 50.13 2.11
CA CYS A 520 17.96 50.13 0.64
C CYS A 520 17.19 51.31 0.05
N ALA A 521 16.00 51.61 0.59
CA ALA A 521 15.15 52.72 0.19
C ALA A 521 15.74 54.09 0.58
N ARG A 522 16.46 54.18 1.71
CA ARG A 522 17.09 55.43 2.18
C ARG A 522 18.45 55.72 1.56
N SER A 523 18.91 54.88 0.63
CA SER A 523 20.26 54.95 0.08
C SER A 523 21.37 54.87 1.15
N GLY A 524 21.14 54.06 2.19
CA GLY A 524 22.13 53.76 3.24
C GLY A 524 23.32 52.95 2.73
N THR A 525 24.33 52.78 3.59
CA THR A 525 25.50 51.93 3.33
C THR A 525 25.41 50.62 4.12
N GLU A 526 26.15 49.59 3.72
CA GLU A 526 26.22 48.31 4.44
C GLU A 526 26.66 48.48 5.90
N LYS A 527 27.55 49.45 6.17
CA LYS A 527 27.97 49.80 7.54
C LYS A 527 26.83 50.38 8.37
N ASN A 528 25.99 51.22 7.77
CA ASN A 528 24.81 51.75 8.46
C ASN A 528 23.86 50.60 8.81
N PHE A 529 23.58 49.72 7.86
CA PHE A 529 22.75 48.54 8.09
C PHE A 529 23.27 47.68 9.25
N LEU A 530 24.57 47.37 9.27
CA LEU A 530 25.18 46.58 10.34
C LEU A 530 25.11 47.29 11.71
N ASN A 531 25.31 48.61 11.76
CA ASN A 531 25.16 49.38 12.99
C ASN A 531 23.72 49.31 13.53
N VAL A 532 22.71 49.44 12.65
CA VAL A 532 21.29 49.30 13.02
C VAL A 532 21.01 47.91 13.60
N LEU A 533 21.54 46.84 12.99
CA LEU A 533 21.39 45.48 13.53
C LEU A 533 22.03 45.34 14.91
N ASN A 534 23.27 45.82 15.07
CA ASN A 534 24.01 45.71 16.32
C ASN A 534 23.35 46.48 17.47
N GLU A 535 22.85 47.69 17.20
CA GLU A 535 22.11 48.50 18.17
C GLU A 535 20.79 47.83 18.59
N LYS A 536 20.07 47.23 17.63
CA LYS A 536 18.76 46.64 17.88
C LYS A 536 18.83 45.27 18.56
N PHE A 537 19.75 44.41 18.14
CA PHE A 537 19.77 42.99 18.52
C PHE A 537 21.00 42.55 19.31
N GLY A 538 22.14 43.27 19.22
CA GLY A 538 23.41 42.80 19.79
C GLY A 538 23.56 42.91 21.30
N GLY A 539 22.64 43.61 21.98
CA GLY A 539 22.69 43.83 23.42
C GLY A 539 23.74 44.85 23.86
N THR A 540 23.64 45.31 25.10
CA THR A 540 24.60 46.23 25.74
C THR A 540 25.02 45.68 27.11
N LYS A 541 25.96 46.32 27.80
CA LYS A 541 26.33 45.94 29.18
C LYS A 541 25.14 45.92 30.16
N GLN A 542 24.04 46.60 29.83
CA GLN A 542 22.85 46.75 30.68
C GLN A 542 21.62 45.97 30.18
N LYS A 543 21.64 45.49 28.93
CA LYS A 543 20.50 44.80 28.29
C LYS A 543 20.99 43.58 27.54
N SER A 544 20.45 42.40 27.88
CA SER A 544 20.69 41.17 27.14
C SER A 544 20.27 41.34 25.67
N GLY A 545 21.13 40.94 24.74
CA GLY A 545 20.81 40.91 23.30
C GLY A 545 19.77 39.85 22.95
N ASP A 546 19.37 39.82 21.68
CA ASP A 546 18.52 38.76 21.15
C ASP A 546 19.27 37.41 21.21
N PRO A 547 18.67 36.33 21.74
CA PRO A 547 19.34 35.05 21.92
C PRO A 547 19.76 34.36 20.60
N TYR A 548 19.23 34.82 19.46
CA TYR A 548 19.54 34.29 18.14
C TYR A 548 20.51 35.19 17.34
N PHE A 549 20.83 36.39 17.82
CA PHE A 549 21.74 37.31 17.15
C PHE A 549 23.10 37.38 17.86
N GLY A 550 24.18 37.30 17.09
CA GLY A 550 25.55 37.47 17.58
C GLY A 550 26.28 38.60 16.89
N GLN A 551 26.91 39.49 17.66
CA GLN A 551 27.86 40.47 17.13
C GLN A 551 29.18 39.77 16.79
N ALA A 552 29.76 40.08 15.64
CA ALA A 552 31.13 39.64 15.33
C ALA A 552 32.13 40.52 16.11
N LEU A 553 33.08 39.90 16.81
CA LEU A 553 34.03 40.60 17.67
C LEU A 553 35.44 40.60 17.06
N GLY A 554 36.02 41.78 16.84
CA GLY A 554 37.41 42.01 16.42
C GLY A 554 37.57 42.68 15.05
N LYS A 555 38.65 43.47 14.86
CA LYS A 555 38.92 44.31 13.66
C LYS A 555 38.88 43.58 12.31
N ALA A 556 39.12 42.26 12.28
CA ALA A 556 39.06 41.45 11.05
C ALA A 556 37.63 41.00 10.69
N MET A 557 36.64 41.29 11.54
CA MET A 557 35.24 40.87 11.41
C MET A 557 34.25 42.06 11.50
N ASP A 558 34.72 43.29 11.32
CA ASP A 558 33.92 44.53 11.46
C ASP A 558 32.74 44.65 10.46
N ASN A 559 32.68 43.79 9.43
CA ASN A 559 31.59 43.76 8.42
C ASN A 559 30.75 42.48 8.50
N CYS A 560 30.63 41.86 9.68
CA CYS A 560 29.90 40.59 9.84
C CYS A 560 28.90 40.63 10.98
N PHE A 561 27.85 39.82 10.86
CA PHE A 561 26.96 39.47 11.96
C PHE A 561 26.69 37.97 11.95
N LYS A 562 26.19 37.44 13.07
CA LYS A 562 25.90 36.01 13.22
C LYS A 562 24.44 35.77 13.57
N ILE A 563 23.90 34.66 13.07
CA ILE A 563 22.57 34.18 13.43
C ILE A 563 22.68 32.74 13.90
N LYS A 564 22.11 32.46 15.06
CA LYS A 564 21.97 31.11 15.61
C LYS A 564 20.71 30.46 15.05
N HIS A 565 20.83 29.85 13.88
CA HIS A 565 19.74 29.08 13.26
C HIS A 565 19.48 27.76 14.00
N TYR A 566 18.38 27.08 13.69
CA TYR A 566 18.07 25.76 14.27
C TYR A 566 19.17 24.71 14.00
N ALA A 567 19.86 24.82 12.88
CA ALA A 567 20.88 23.86 12.44
C ALA A 567 22.30 24.22 12.93
N ALA A 568 22.68 25.50 12.88
CA ALA A 568 24.02 25.98 13.23
C ALA A 568 24.05 27.50 13.47
N GLU A 569 25.11 28.00 14.12
CA GLU A 569 25.43 29.43 14.13
C GLU A 569 26.17 29.80 12.84
N VAL A 570 25.58 30.68 12.02
CA VAL A 570 26.10 31.08 10.70
C VAL A 570 26.56 32.53 10.75
N GLN A 571 27.75 32.79 10.20
CA GLN A 571 28.30 34.13 10.06
C GLN A 571 28.07 34.67 8.64
N TYR A 572 27.45 35.84 8.54
CA TYR A 572 27.14 36.53 7.29
C TYR A 572 27.99 37.79 7.11
N VAL A 573 28.52 37.98 5.90
CA VAL A 573 29.29 39.17 5.48
C VAL A 573 28.34 40.16 4.80
N VAL A 574 28.25 41.40 5.29
CA VAL A 574 27.27 42.38 4.76
C VAL A 574 27.66 43.02 3.43
N ASP A 575 28.91 42.87 2.98
CA ASP A 575 29.41 43.50 1.76
C ASP A 575 28.55 43.11 0.53
N GLY A 576 27.99 44.12 -0.14
CA GLY A 576 27.14 43.95 -1.32
C GLY A 576 25.69 43.53 -1.02
N PHE A 577 25.26 43.42 0.24
CA PHE A 577 23.86 43.12 0.58
C PHE A 577 22.88 44.12 -0.06
N MET A 578 23.21 45.40 -0.03
CA MET A 578 22.35 46.49 -0.49
C MET A 578 22.10 46.42 -2.00
N ASP A 579 23.18 46.26 -2.77
CA ASP A 579 23.10 46.16 -4.23
C ASP A 579 22.38 44.88 -4.66
N LYS A 580 22.68 43.75 -3.99
CA LYS A 580 21.99 42.48 -4.21
C LYS A 580 20.50 42.54 -3.89
N ASN A 581 20.10 43.35 -2.91
CA ASN A 581 18.70 43.48 -2.53
C ASN A 581 17.91 44.43 -3.44
N ARG A 582 18.56 45.40 -4.08
CA ARG A 582 17.92 46.31 -5.04
C ARG A 582 17.59 45.64 -6.39
N ASP A 583 18.51 44.82 -6.90
CA ASP A 583 18.40 43.95 -8.11
C ASP A 583 17.45 44.41 -9.24
N THR A 584 17.46 45.70 -9.60
CA THR A 584 16.56 46.25 -10.63
C THR A 584 17.36 46.75 -11.84
N LEU A 585 17.03 46.23 -13.03
CA LEU A 585 17.58 46.74 -14.29
C LEU A 585 16.99 48.10 -14.66
N LYS A 586 17.81 49.02 -15.16
CA LYS A 586 17.39 50.35 -15.61
C LYS A 586 16.34 50.27 -16.73
N GLU A 587 15.36 51.17 -16.71
CA GLU A 587 14.28 51.23 -17.72
C GLU A 587 14.80 51.47 -19.14
N ASN A 588 15.82 52.31 -19.34
CA ASN A 588 16.37 52.53 -20.68
C ASN A 588 17.04 51.28 -21.25
N MET A 589 17.74 50.51 -20.42
CA MET A 589 18.27 49.22 -20.82
C MET A 589 17.14 48.25 -21.21
N LYS A 590 16.02 48.22 -20.47
CA LYS A 590 14.83 47.44 -20.86
C LYS A 590 14.28 47.87 -22.24
N LYS A 591 14.27 49.18 -22.55
CA LYS A 591 13.87 49.68 -23.88
C LYS A 591 14.78 49.13 -24.98
N VAL A 592 16.09 49.15 -24.79
CA VAL A 592 17.05 48.58 -25.76
C VAL A 592 16.75 47.10 -26.02
N LEU A 593 16.48 46.32 -24.97
CA LEU A 593 16.17 44.89 -25.10
C LEU A 593 14.77 44.65 -25.71
N LYS A 594 13.80 45.55 -25.50
CA LYS A 594 12.47 45.48 -26.14
C LYS A 594 12.47 45.82 -27.61
N ASP A 595 13.39 46.69 -28.05
CA ASP A 595 13.59 47.03 -29.46
C ASP A 595 14.38 45.95 -30.23
N SER A 596 14.62 44.79 -29.61
CA SER A 596 15.29 43.65 -30.24
C SER A 596 14.53 43.16 -31.47
N GLY A 597 15.25 42.88 -32.56
CA GLY A 597 14.71 42.17 -33.73
C GLY A 597 14.32 40.72 -33.42
N ASN A 598 14.91 40.14 -32.37
CA ASN A 598 14.55 38.84 -31.88
C ASN A 598 13.26 38.97 -31.04
N VAL A 599 12.13 38.72 -31.69
CA VAL A 599 10.78 38.80 -31.10
C VAL A 599 10.68 38.03 -29.79
N PHE A 600 11.33 36.87 -29.70
CA PHE A 600 11.34 36.07 -28.48
C PHE A 600 12.01 36.83 -27.34
N MET A 601 13.21 37.39 -27.56
CA MET A 601 13.92 38.18 -26.56
C MET A 601 13.12 39.42 -26.12
N ALA A 602 12.55 40.17 -27.07
CA ALA A 602 11.69 41.31 -26.76
C ALA A 602 10.49 40.91 -25.88
N SER A 603 9.91 39.74 -26.12
CA SER A 603 8.77 39.23 -25.36
C SER A 603 9.10 38.84 -23.90
N LEU A 604 10.36 38.53 -23.59
CA LEU A 604 10.80 38.21 -22.23
C LEU A 604 10.92 39.45 -21.34
N VAL A 605 11.12 40.63 -21.94
CA VAL A 605 11.37 41.85 -21.19
C VAL A 605 10.07 42.34 -20.53
N PRO A 606 10.05 42.58 -19.20
CA PRO A 606 8.87 43.06 -18.50
C PRO A 606 8.28 44.35 -19.10
N ALA A 607 7.00 44.60 -18.84
CA ALA A 607 6.35 45.87 -19.19
C ALA A 607 7.19 47.07 -18.68
N LEU A 608 7.29 48.11 -19.51
CA LEU A 608 7.96 49.35 -19.09
C LEU A 608 7.04 50.06 -18.09
N GLU A 609 7.63 50.65 -17.05
CA GLU A 609 6.86 51.36 -16.05
C GLU A 609 6.17 52.60 -16.66
N ASP A 610 4.90 52.83 -16.32
CA ASP A 610 4.20 54.06 -16.70
C ASP A 610 4.76 55.22 -15.87
N PRO A 611 5.40 56.22 -16.49
CA PRO A 611 5.95 57.37 -15.78
C PRO A 611 4.90 58.19 -15.01
N ASN A 612 3.60 58.04 -15.31
CA ASN A 612 2.50 58.73 -14.64
C ASN A 612 1.84 57.92 -13.51
N ALA A 613 2.16 56.63 -13.37
CA ALA A 613 1.65 55.83 -12.24
C ALA A 613 2.35 56.24 -10.94
N ARG A 614 1.62 56.27 -9.81
CA ARG A 614 2.25 56.43 -8.48
C ARG A 614 3.32 55.34 -8.36
N PRO A 615 4.58 55.67 -7.99
CA PRO A 615 5.59 54.65 -7.81
C PRO A 615 5.11 53.69 -6.72
N ALA A 616 4.66 52.51 -7.14
CA ALA A 616 4.48 51.41 -6.21
C ALA A 616 5.83 51.21 -5.53
N ALA A 617 5.84 51.06 -4.20
CA ALA A 617 7.07 50.75 -3.48
C ALA A 617 7.69 49.52 -4.15
N LYS A 618 8.82 49.70 -4.85
CA LYS A 618 9.50 48.61 -5.56
C LYS A 618 9.86 47.57 -4.51
N LEU A 619 9.27 46.39 -4.61
CA LEU A 619 9.69 45.28 -3.76
C LEU A 619 11.15 44.98 -4.08
N THR A 620 11.98 45.02 -3.04
CA THR A 620 13.34 44.51 -3.05
C THR A 620 13.34 43.00 -3.25
N VAL A 621 14.52 42.41 -3.48
CA VAL A 621 14.66 40.96 -3.59
C VAL A 621 14.18 40.28 -2.31
N SER A 622 14.52 40.78 -1.12
CA SER A 622 14.03 40.23 0.14
C SER A 622 12.52 40.41 0.31
N GLY A 623 11.96 41.54 -0.10
CA GLY A 623 10.51 41.75 -0.08
C GLY A 623 9.77 40.74 -0.96
N TYR A 624 10.25 40.51 -2.18
CA TYR A 624 9.69 39.50 -3.09
C TYR A 624 9.86 38.08 -2.54
N PHE A 625 11.06 37.76 -2.02
CA PHE A 625 11.36 36.48 -1.40
C PHE A 625 10.43 36.17 -0.21
N ILE A 626 10.27 37.11 0.72
CA ILE A 626 9.40 36.92 1.89
C ILE A 626 7.97 36.68 1.45
N ARG A 627 7.47 37.44 0.47
CA ARG A 627 6.12 37.25 -0.06
C ARG A 627 5.95 35.86 -0.68
N GLN A 628 6.88 35.44 -1.54
CA GLN A 628 6.85 34.10 -2.14
C GLN A 628 6.92 32.98 -1.08
N LEU A 629 7.76 33.16 -0.06
CA LEU A 629 7.89 32.19 1.03
C LEU A 629 6.59 32.12 1.84
N GLN A 630 5.95 33.26 2.15
CA GLN A 630 4.65 33.30 2.83
C GLN A 630 3.56 32.61 2.01
N GLU A 631 3.50 32.86 0.70
CA GLU A 631 2.57 32.18 -0.22
C GLU A 631 2.80 30.67 -0.23
N LEU A 632 4.06 30.22 -0.33
CA LEU A 632 4.42 28.81 -0.27
C LEU A 632 4.00 28.17 1.06
N MET A 633 4.32 28.81 2.19
CA MET A 633 3.95 28.30 3.51
C MET A 633 2.43 28.27 3.69
N GLY A 634 1.69 29.23 3.14
CA GLY A 634 0.23 29.22 3.12
C GLY A 634 -0.33 28.02 2.36
N VAL A 635 0.25 27.68 1.20
CA VAL A 635 -0.12 26.49 0.42
C VAL A 635 0.18 25.21 1.21
N ILE A 636 1.38 25.09 1.81
CA ILE A 636 1.78 23.89 2.56
C ILE A 636 0.88 23.71 3.79
N THR A 637 0.60 24.78 4.54
CA THR A 637 -0.23 24.73 5.76
C THR A 637 -1.68 24.33 5.45
N ALA A 638 -2.16 24.61 4.24
CA ALA A 638 -3.50 24.21 3.79
C ALA A 638 -3.58 22.76 3.29
N THR A 639 -2.47 22.01 3.31
CA THR A 639 -2.41 20.59 2.92
C THR A 639 -2.04 19.71 4.11
N ASN A 640 -2.20 18.40 3.94
CA ASN A 640 -1.57 17.43 4.84
C ASN A 640 -0.14 17.10 4.34
N PRO A 641 0.90 17.49 5.09
CA PRO A 641 2.31 17.28 4.74
C PRO A 641 2.86 15.89 5.09
N HIS A 642 3.74 15.39 4.24
CA HIS A 642 4.56 14.19 4.41
C HIS A 642 6.03 14.55 4.25
N TRP A 643 6.95 13.82 4.87
CA TRP A 643 8.37 14.18 4.89
C TRP A 643 9.32 13.08 4.42
N ILE A 644 10.31 13.50 3.63
CA ILE A 644 11.48 12.71 3.28
C ILE A 644 12.73 13.50 3.69
N ARG A 645 13.55 12.92 4.57
CA ARG A 645 14.83 13.47 5.04
C ARG A 645 15.99 12.78 4.32
N CYS A 646 16.60 13.47 3.37
CA CYS A 646 17.73 12.96 2.60
C CYS A 646 19.04 13.24 3.33
N ILE A 647 19.93 12.26 3.39
CA ILE A 647 21.23 12.33 4.08
C ILE A 647 22.35 11.95 3.12
N LYS A 648 23.40 12.76 3.08
CA LYS A 648 24.63 12.47 2.33
C LYS A 648 25.57 11.63 3.21
N PRO A 649 25.86 10.35 2.90
CA PRO A 649 26.63 9.49 3.78
C PRO A 649 28.12 9.79 3.78
N HIS A 650 28.68 10.32 2.68
CA HIS A 650 30.10 10.63 2.59
C HIS A 650 30.38 11.80 1.61
N PRO A 651 31.32 12.72 1.90
CA PRO A 651 31.61 13.87 1.05
C PRO A 651 32.13 13.50 -0.35
N ASN A 652 32.98 12.47 -0.44
CA ASN A 652 33.68 12.04 -1.67
C ASN A 652 32.81 11.26 -2.68
N LYS A 653 31.48 11.16 -2.46
CA LYS A 653 30.54 10.52 -3.40
C LYS A 653 30.87 9.05 -3.73
N LEU A 654 31.44 8.32 -2.77
CA LEU A 654 31.79 6.92 -2.92
C LEU A 654 30.65 6.03 -2.40
N PRO A 655 30.25 4.99 -3.15
CA PRO A 655 29.27 4.02 -2.66
C PRO A 655 29.85 3.23 -1.48
N LEU A 656 28.97 2.77 -0.58
CA LEU A 656 29.32 1.98 0.62
C LEU A 656 30.34 2.65 1.56
N ASN A 657 30.52 3.97 1.46
CA ASN A 657 31.35 4.73 2.37
C ASN A 657 30.50 5.60 3.31
N PHE A 658 30.88 5.69 4.58
CA PHE A 658 30.08 6.32 5.63
C PHE A 658 30.94 7.19 6.55
N HIS A 659 30.72 8.50 6.51
CA HIS A 659 31.43 9.50 7.31
C HIS A 659 30.60 9.85 8.55
N GLY A 660 30.94 9.23 9.70
CA GLY A 660 30.14 9.31 10.92
C GLY A 660 29.89 10.74 11.42
N SER A 661 30.91 11.60 11.46
CA SER A 661 30.75 13.01 11.88
C SER A 661 29.86 13.82 10.94
N GLY A 662 30.03 13.67 9.62
CA GLY A 662 29.20 14.35 8.62
C GLY A 662 27.74 13.89 8.63
N VAL A 663 27.51 12.60 8.80
CA VAL A 663 26.14 12.05 8.92
C VAL A 663 25.49 12.51 10.22
N MET A 664 26.21 12.45 11.35
CA MET A 664 25.66 12.90 12.63
C MET A 664 25.33 14.40 12.62
N SER A 665 26.16 15.23 11.99
CA SER A 665 25.87 16.65 11.80
C SER A 665 24.56 16.86 11.04
N GLN A 666 24.33 16.12 9.95
CA GLN A 666 23.09 16.17 9.18
C GLN A 666 21.88 15.66 9.97
N LEU A 667 22.03 14.62 10.78
CA LEU A 667 20.94 14.09 11.60
C LEU A 667 20.50 15.09 12.69
N ARG A 668 21.44 15.86 13.24
CA ARG A 668 21.15 16.97 14.16
C ARG A 668 20.46 18.12 13.43
N SER A 669 21.03 18.59 12.31
CA SER A 669 20.48 19.70 11.53
C SER A 669 19.17 19.37 10.81
N ALA A 670 18.84 18.10 10.60
CA ALA A 670 17.54 17.67 10.08
C ALA A 670 16.50 17.43 11.20
N GLY A 671 16.89 17.57 12.48
CA GLY A 671 16.03 17.32 13.63
C GLY A 671 15.61 15.85 13.78
N VAL A 672 16.35 14.90 13.19
CA VAL A 672 15.98 13.46 13.19
C VAL A 672 15.99 12.91 14.62
N LEU A 673 17.02 13.21 15.41
CA LEU A 673 17.11 12.75 16.79
C LEU A 673 15.97 13.30 17.66
N ASP A 674 15.69 14.61 17.56
CA ASP A 674 14.62 15.26 18.30
C ASP A 674 13.25 14.72 17.88
N THR A 675 13.06 14.43 16.59
CA THR A 675 11.84 13.80 16.08
C THR A 675 11.62 12.43 16.69
N VAL A 676 12.64 11.57 16.69
CA VAL A 676 12.54 10.22 17.28
C VAL A 676 12.28 10.33 18.79
N LYS A 677 12.96 11.26 19.47
CA LYS A 677 12.81 11.50 20.91
C LYS A 677 11.38 11.92 21.26
N VAL A 678 10.86 12.92 20.56
CA VAL A 678 9.51 13.43 20.80
C VAL A 678 8.45 12.39 20.44
N ARG A 679 8.57 11.72 19.27
CA ARG A 679 7.59 10.69 18.87
C ARG A 679 7.61 9.47 19.79
N LYS A 680 8.76 9.07 20.33
CA LYS A 680 8.84 8.02 21.36
C LYS A 680 8.24 8.45 22.70
N ALA A 681 8.42 9.70 23.10
CA ALA A 681 7.78 10.25 24.29
C ALA A 681 6.26 10.41 24.13
N GLY A 682 5.78 10.60 22.90
CA GLY A 682 4.37 10.65 22.54
C GLY A 682 3.72 9.27 22.42
N TYR A 683 2.62 9.19 21.64
CA TYR A 683 1.90 7.97 21.30
C TYR A 683 1.81 7.84 19.77
N PRO A 684 2.85 7.30 19.10
CA PRO A 684 2.95 7.30 17.65
C PRO A 684 2.03 6.28 16.97
N ILE A 685 1.52 5.28 17.71
CA ILE A 685 0.68 4.22 17.17
C ILE A 685 -0.76 4.47 17.62
N ARG A 686 -1.65 4.66 16.64
CA ARG A 686 -3.06 5.03 16.89
C ARG A 686 -3.97 4.08 16.12
N PHE A 687 -5.02 3.59 16.79
CA PHE A 687 -6.06 2.79 16.16
C PHE A 687 -7.41 3.36 16.47
N ALA A 688 -8.29 3.49 15.49
CA ALA A 688 -9.73 3.61 15.78
C ALA A 688 -10.17 2.40 16.63
N ASN A 689 -11.06 2.63 17.60
CA ASN A 689 -11.50 1.58 18.53
C ASN A 689 -11.95 0.30 17.83
N GLU A 690 -12.67 0.42 16.71
CA GLU A 690 -13.15 -0.71 15.91
C GLU A 690 -12.01 -1.49 15.24
N LEU A 691 -11.04 -0.78 14.65
CA LEU A 691 -9.88 -1.38 14.00
C LEU A 691 -8.98 -2.07 15.01
N PHE A 692 -8.80 -1.47 16.19
CA PHE A 692 -8.06 -2.08 17.29
C PHE A 692 -8.71 -3.41 17.70
N LEU A 693 -10.03 -3.42 17.90
CA LEU A 693 -10.75 -4.62 18.28
C LEU A 693 -10.71 -5.67 17.17
N ARG A 694 -10.87 -5.28 15.90
CA ARG A 694 -10.76 -6.21 14.77
C ARG A 694 -9.38 -6.89 14.75
N ARG A 695 -8.32 -6.17 15.12
CA ARG A 695 -6.94 -6.67 15.13
C ARG A 695 -6.62 -7.53 16.35
N TYR A 696 -7.06 -7.13 17.54
CA TYR A 696 -6.66 -7.75 18.81
C TYR A 696 -7.80 -8.52 19.51
N ALA A 697 -8.94 -8.74 18.85
CA ALA A 697 -10.06 -9.50 19.42
C ALA A 697 -9.67 -10.92 19.88
N ILE A 698 -8.65 -11.53 19.27
CA ILE A 698 -8.13 -12.84 19.69
C ILE A 698 -7.58 -12.85 21.12
N LEU A 699 -7.21 -11.67 21.66
CA LEU A 699 -6.74 -11.47 23.03
C LEU A 699 -7.87 -11.26 24.04
N LEU A 700 -9.12 -11.15 23.59
CA LEU A 700 -10.27 -11.06 24.48
C LEU A 700 -10.49 -12.43 25.13
N THR A 701 -10.32 -12.46 26.45
CA THR A 701 -10.90 -13.53 27.27
C THR A 701 -12.43 -13.41 27.21
N ALA A 702 -13.17 -14.51 27.38
CA ALA A 702 -14.64 -14.54 27.27
C ALA A 702 -15.34 -13.48 28.16
N THR A 703 -15.53 -12.27 27.63
CA THR A 703 -16.15 -11.13 28.30
C THR A 703 -17.53 -10.89 27.72
N HIS A 704 -18.54 -10.77 28.59
CA HIS A 704 -19.91 -10.37 28.25
C HIS A 704 -20.07 -8.84 28.08
N GLU A 705 -18.96 -8.10 27.99
CA GLU A 705 -18.98 -6.64 27.92
C GLU A 705 -19.51 -6.14 26.56
N SER A 706 -20.45 -5.20 26.60
CA SER A 706 -21.16 -4.71 25.41
C SER A 706 -20.43 -3.59 24.68
N SER A 707 -19.67 -2.74 25.38
CA SER A 707 -19.03 -1.56 24.78
C SER A 707 -17.65 -1.86 24.21
N ALA A 708 -17.30 -1.19 23.11
CA ALA A 708 -15.96 -1.29 22.51
C ALA A 708 -14.86 -0.84 23.49
N ARG A 709 -15.15 0.19 24.29
CA ARG A 709 -14.23 0.74 25.29
C ARG A 709 -13.85 -0.30 26.35
N ALA A 710 -14.84 -0.97 26.94
CA ALA A 710 -14.62 -1.95 28.00
C ALA A 710 -13.79 -3.15 27.50
N LYS A 711 -14.09 -3.63 26.27
CA LYS A 711 -13.29 -4.68 25.60
C LYS A 711 -11.82 -4.29 25.45
N ILE A 712 -11.53 -3.04 25.07
CA ILE A 712 -10.16 -2.55 24.92
C ILE A 712 -9.47 -2.44 26.30
N GLU A 713 -10.16 -1.92 27.31
CA GLU A 713 -9.65 -1.84 28.69
C GLU A 713 -9.35 -3.23 29.27
N SER A 714 -10.18 -4.23 28.96
CA SER A 714 -9.95 -5.64 29.32
C SER A 714 -8.68 -6.19 28.67
N ILE A 715 -8.46 -5.93 27.36
CA ILE A 715 -7.20 -6.31 26.70
C ILE A 715 -6.00 -5.64 27.38
N PHE A 716 -6.08 -4.33 27.66
CA PHE A 716 -5.00 -3.60 28.33
C PHE A 716 -4.67 -4.18 29.70
N LYS A 717 -5.70 -4.53 30.48
CA LYS A 717 -5.55 -5.15 31.79
C LYS A 717 -4.92 -6.54 31.70
N ASN A 718 -5.42 -7.39 30.81
CA ASN A 718 -4.93 -8.76 30.62
C ASN A 718 -3.46 -8.79 30.16
N GLN A 719 -3.07 -7.83 29.33
CA GLN A 719 -1.71 -7.73 28.79
C GLN A 719 -0.80 -6.81 29.62
N SER A 720 -1.25 -6.36 30.80
CA SER A 720 -0.49 -5.49 31.71
C SER A 720 0.07 -4.23 31.00
N ILE A 721 -0.79 -3.56 30.23
CA ILE A 721 -0.46 -2.30 29.54
C ILE A 721 -0.69 -1.14 30.50
N GLU A 722 0.40 -0.51 30.93
CA GLU A 722 0.36 0.68 31.78
C GLU A 722 -0.09 1.92 31.01
N ARG A 723 -0.73 2.86 31.71
CA ARG A 723 -1.16 4.15 31.13
C ARG A 723 0.00 4.96 30.52
N SER A 724 1.21 4.78 31.05
CA SER A 724 2.44 5.41 30.56
C SER A 724 2.79 5.00 29.11
N ILE A 725 2.47 3.77 28.72
CA ILE A 725 2.81 3.18 27.41
C ILE A 725 1.60 2.92 26.51
N GLY A 726 0.38 2.96 27.06
CA GLY A 726 -0.86 2.87 26.28
C GLY A 726 -2.02 3.59 26.95
N GLN A 727 -2.74 4.42 26.21
CA GLN A 727 -3.91 5.16 26.69
C GLN A 727 -5.12 4.97 25.77
N LEU A 728 -6.31 5.06 26.35
CA LEU A 728 -7.57 4.97 25.63
C LEU A 728 -8.23 6.34 25.56
N GLY A 729 -8.29 6.88 24.35
CA GLY A 729 -8.96 8.15 24.05
C GLY A 729 -10.47 8.03 24.01
N LYS A 730 -11.13 9.03 23.43
CA LYS A 730 -12.58 9.05 23.19
C LYS A 730 -12.96 8.10 22.06
N THR A 731 -12.23 8.15 20.94
CA THR A 731 -12.53 7.40 19.70
C THR A 731 -11.40 6.47 19.26
N LYS A 732 -10.18 6.69 19.79
CA LYS A 732 -8.98 5.94 19.40
C LYS A 732 -8.21 5.37 20.58
N VAL A 733 -7.43 4.32 20.30
CA VAL A 733 -6.43 3.72 21.17
C VAL A 733 -5.07 4.28 20.82
N PHE A 734 -4.32 4.77 21.82
CA PHE A 734 -3.01 5.39 21.68
C PHE A 734 -1.95 4.51 22.34
N LEU A 735 -0.94 4.10 21.57
CA LEU A 735 0.09 3.18 22.03
C LEU A 735 1.49 3.74 21.75
N ARG A 736 2.40 3.45 22.66
CA ARG A 736 3.83 3.47 22.41
C ARG A 736 4.29 2.14 21.83
N GLN A 737 5.51 2.12 21.29
CA GLN A 737 6.07 0.95 20.65
C GLN A 737 6.15 -0.25 21.60
N GLU A 738 6.41 -0.03 22.89
CA GLU A 738 6.51 -1.09 23.90
C GLU A 738 5.17 -1.80 24.08
N ALA A 739 4.08 -1.02 24.22
CA ALA A 739 2.73 -1.57 24.35
C ALA A 739 2.29 -2.29 23.07
N PHE A 740 2.56 -1.70 21.90
CA PHE A 740 2.25 -2.31 20.61
C PHE A 740 3.00 -3.63 20.39
N SER A 741 4.28 -3.70 20.77
CA SER A 741 5.09 -4.91 20.63
C SER A 741 4.58 -6.01 21.56
N LYS A 742 4.25 -5.69 22.82
CA LYS A 742 3.61 -6.62 23.75
C LYS A 742 2.29 -7.18 23.20
N LEU A 743 1.42 -6.30 22.67
CA LEU A 743 0.14 -6.70 22.11
C LEU A 743 0.28 -7.59 20.86
N ASN A 744 1.20 -7.29 19.94
CA ASN A 744 1.42 -8.15 18.77
C ASN A 744 2.02 -9.50 19.17
N HIS A 745 3.00 -9.53 20.09
CA HIS A 745 3.57 -10.79 20.58
C HIS A 745 2.48 -11.69 21.17
N ALA A 746 1.67 -11.15 22.09
CA ALA A 746 0.56 -11.90 22.67
C ALA A 746 -0.42 -12.40 21.60
N LYS A 747 -0.72 -11.58 20.59
CA LYS A 747 -1.63 -11.92 19.50
C LYS A 747 -1.05 -13.06 18.63
N ASP A 748 0.24 -13.01 18.33
CA ASP A 748 0.91 -14.05 17.54
C ASP A 748 1.01 -15.36 18.33
N GLU A 749 1.28 -15.30 19.65
CA GLU A 749 1.27 -16.44 20.55
C GLU A 749 -0.12 -17.10 20.64
N ALA A 750 -1.17 -16.31 20.86
CA ALA A 750 -2.55 -16.81 20.84
C ALA A 750 -2.92 -17.42 19.49
N THR A 751 -2.51 -16.79 18.38
CA THR A 751 -2.75 -17.31 17.02
C THR A 751 -2.08 -18.67 16.82
N LEU A 752 -0.85 -18.84 17.31
CA LEU A 752 -0.12 -20.11 17.27
C LEU A 752 -0.84 -21.18 18.11
N GLU A 753 -1.25 -20.84 19.35
CA GLU A 753 -1.97 -21.75 20.24
C GLU A 753 -3.27 -22.26 19.60
N TYR A 754 -4.10 -21.36 19.08
CA TYR A 754 -5.33 -21.74 18.38
C TYR A 754 -5.03 -22.58 17.14
N SER A 755 -4.00 -22.23 16.35
CA SER A 755 -3.61 -23.02 15.18
C SER A 755 -3.22 -24.45 15.56
N LEU A 756 -2.44 -24.63 16.63
CA LEU A 756 -2.04 -25.94 17.14
C LEU A 756 -3.24 -26.74 17.67
N MET A 757 -4.19 -26.09 18.36
CA MET A 757 -5.43 -26.71 18.82
C MET A 757 -6.26 -27.24 17.64
N TRP A 758 -6.47 -26.42 16.61
CA TRP A 758 -7.20 -26.81 15.41
C TRP A 758 -6.53 -27.98 14.69
N GLN A 759 -5.21 -27.93 14.53
CA GLN A 759 -4.44 -29.03 13.97
C GLN A 759 -4.58 -30.32 14.81
N ALA A 760 -4.54 -30.22 16.14
CA ALA A 760 -4.70 -31.36 17.04
C ALA A 760 -6.10 -31.99 16.92
N VAL A 761 -7.16 -31.18 16.91
CA VAL A 761 -8.54 -31.64 16.71
C VAL A 761 -8.71 -32.29 15.35
N GLY A 762 -8.17 -31.68 14.28
CA GLY A 762 -8.18 -32.21 12.93
C GLY A 762 -7.48 -33.57 12.84
N ARG A 763 -6.24 -33.67 13.34
CA ARG A 763 -5.47 -34.93 13.39
C ARG A 763 -6.21 -36.00 14.18
N ALA A 764 -6.76 -35.67 15.34
CA ALA A 764 -7.50 -36.61 16.17
C ALA A 764 -8.80 -37.09 15.49
N SER A 765 -9.50 -36.21 14.77
CA SER A 765 -10.70 -36.55 14.01
C SER A 765 -10.38 -37.56 12.90
N MET A 766 -9.31 -37.32 12.13
CA MET A 766 -8.86 -38.21 11.06
C MET A 766 -8.48 -39.60 11.59
N VAL A 767 -7.74 -39.66 12.70
CA VAL A 767 -7.36 -40.93 13.34
C VAL A 767 -8.58 -41.67 13.87
N ARG A 768 -9.51 -40.99 14.56
CA ARG A 768 -10.75 -41.61 15.06
C ARG A 768 -11.62 -42.15 13.93
N ALA A 769 -11.76 -41.42 12.83
CA ALA A 769 -12.50 -41.90 11.66
C ALA A 769 -11.86 -43.16 11.06
N SER A 770 -10.53 -43.17 10.95
CA SER A 770 -9.78 -44.33 10.43
C SER A 770 -9.90 -45.55 11.35
N LEU A 771 -9.75 -45.37 12.67
CA LEU A 771 -9.92 -46.44 13.67
C LEU A 771 -11.36 -46.97 13.70
N PHE A 772 -12.35 -46.09 13.60
CA PHE A 772 -13.75 -46.50 13.52
C PHE A 772 -14.03 -47.31 12.25
N GLY A 773 -13.48 -46.89 11.10
CA GLY A 773 -13.54 -47.66 9.86
C GLY A 773 -12.93 -49.06 10.01
N ALA A 774 -11.73 -49.16 10.57
CA ALA A 774 -11.07 -50.44 10.83
C ALA A 774 -11.86 -51.33 11.82
N TYR A 775 -12.39 -50.74 12.90
CA TYR A 775 -13.25 -51.45 13.86
C TYR A 775 -14.49 -52.03 13.19
N VAL A 776 -15.18 -51.25 12.35
CA VAL A 776 -16.37 -51.71 11.61
C VAL A 776 -16.01 -52.86 10.67
N GLN A 777 -14.86 -52.82 9.99
CA GLN A 777 -14.40 -53.90 9.12
C GLN A 777 -14.10 -55.19 9.92
N LEU A 778 -13.35 -55.09 11.01
CA LEU A 778 -13.04 -56.24 11.88
C LEU A 778 -14.29 -56.83 12.52
N HIS A 779 -15.21 -55.99 12.98
CA HIS A 779 -16.46 -56.45 13.59
C HIS A 779 -17.36 -57.18 12.58
N ARG A 780 -17.45 -56.68 11.34
CA ARG A 780 -18.14 -57.38 10.24
C ARG A 780 -17.50 -58.72 9.92
N ALA A 781 -16.17 -58.78 9.84
CA ALA A 781 -15.45 -60.02 9.59
C ALA A 781 -15.71 -61.05 10.70
N ARG A 782 -15.71 -60.63 11.96
CA ARG A 782 -16.03 -61.49 13.12
C ARG A 782 -17.45 -62.04 13.06
N ILE A 783 -18.45 -61.21 12.76
CA ILE A 783 -19.85 -61.67 12.63
C ILE A 783 -19.99 -62.69 11.50
N LEU A 784 -19.32 -62.47 10.37
CA LEU A 784 -19.33 -63.42 9.25
C LEU A 784 -18.70 -64.76 9.64
N GLU A 785 -17.59 -64.73 10.39
CA GLU A 785 -16.93 -65.94 10.87
C GLU A 785 -17.78 -66.69 11.90
N GLU A 786 -18.39 -66.00 12.86
CA GLU A 786 -19.32 -66.61 13.83
C GLU A 786 -20.54 -67.23 13.13
N LYS A 787 -21.03 -66.60 12.06
CA LYS A 787 -22.12 -67.14 11.23
C LYS A 787 -21.69 -68.42 10.52
N ARG A 788 -20.50 -68.42 9.91
CA ARG A 788 -19.92 -69.59 9.23
C ARG A 788 -19.77 -70.77 10.20
N GLN A 789 -19.22 -70.53 11.39
CA GLN A 789 -19.05 -71.56 12.41
C GLN A 789 -20.38 -72.15 12.90
N ARG A 790 -21.43 -71.32 13.05
CA ARG A 790 -22.78 -71.79 13.40
C ARG A 790 -23.40 -72.65 12.30
N GLU A 791 -23.24 -72.25 11.03
CA GLU A 791 -23.73 -73.03 9.90
C GLU A 791 -23.00 -74.39 9.77
N GLU A 792 -21.68 -74.42 9.99
CA GLU A 792 -20.89 -75.65 10.01
C GLU A 792 -21.29 -76.57 11.17
N ALA A 793 -21.50 -76.03 12.38
CA ALA A 793 -21.95 -76.80 13.53
C ALA A 793 -23.35 -77.41 13.30
N LEU A 794 -24.27 -76.63 12.73
CA LEU A 794 -25.62 -77.12 12.40
C LEU A 794 -25.59 -78.21 11.32
N ARG A 795 -24.70 -78.10 10.32
CA ARG A 795 -24.49 -79.16 9.32
C ARG A 795 -24.00 -80.45 9.96
N ARG A 796 -22.99 -80.39 10.84
CA ARG A 796 -22.49 -81.57 11.58
C ARG A 796 -23.58 -82.23 12.41
N GLN A 797 -24.39 -81.43 13.11
CA GLN A 797 -25.49 -81.96 13.92
C GLN A 797 -26.54 -82.68 13.07
N ARG A 798 -26.90 -82.14 11.89
CA ARG A 798 -27.81 -82.80 10.95
C ARG A 798 -27.24 -84.12 10.42
N GLU A 799 -25.96 -84.14 10.05
CA GLU A 799 -25.29 -85.35 9.59
C GLU A 799 -25.25 -86.44 10.67
N GLU A 800 -24.99 -86.08 11.94
CA GLU A 800 -25.03 -87.03 13.06
C GLU A 800 -26.44 -87.56 13.31
N GLU A 801 -27.46 -86.71 13.25
CA GLU A 801 -28.86 -87.11 13.43
C GLU A 801 -29.34 -88.04 12.31
N GLU A 802 -28.95 -87.78 11.06
CA GLU A 802 -29.22 -88.67 9.92
C GLU A 802 -28.50 -90.03 10.07
N ARG A 803 -27.24 -90.05 10.51
CA ARG A 803 -26.53 -91.31 10.80
C ARG A 803 -27.22 -92.11 11.90
N ARG A 804 -27.69 -91.45 12.96
CA ARG A 804 -28.40 -92.11 14.06
C ARG A 804 -29.73 -92.70 13.61
N LYS A 805 -30.51 -91.96 12.80
CA LYS A 805 -31.77 -92.46 12.22
C LYS A 805 -31.55 -93.69 11.34
N ARG A 806 -30.52 -93.70 10.49
CA ARG A 806 -30.18 -94.88 9.67
C ARG A 806 -29.81 -96.09 10.54
N ALA A 807 -29.02 -95.90 11.59
CA ALA A 807 -28.66 -96.98 12.51
C ALA A 807 -29.88 -97.54 13.29
N GLU A 808 -30.78 -96.66 13.75
CA GLU A 808 -32.03 -97.05 14.42
C GLU A 808 -32.97 -97.83 13.48
N GLU A 809 -33.04 -97.46 12.20
CA GLU A 809 -33.85 -98.14 11.19
C GLU A 809 -33.29 -99.52 10.82
N GLU A 810 -31.97 -99.64 10.65
CA GLU A 810 -31.28 -100.93 10.44
C GLU A 810 -31.48 -101.91 11.61
N GLU A 811 -31.46 -101.41 12.85
CA GLU A 811 -31.67 -102.24 14.05
C GLU A 811 -33.13 -102.72 14.15
N ARG A 812 -34.10 -101.84 13.85
CA ARG A 812 -35.53 -102.20 13.82
C ARG A 812 -35.81 -103.28 12.77
N GLU A 813 -35.25 -103.15 11.57
CA GLU A 813 -35.37 -104.20 10.55
C GLU A 813 -34.78 -105.54 11.01
N ARG A 814 -33.64 -105.51 11.70
CA ARG A 814 -33.01 -106.71 12.26
C ARG A 814 -33.92 -107.40 13.28
N GLN A 815 -34.52 -106.64 14.18
CA GLN A 815 -35.45 -107.17 15.19
C GLN A 815 -36.73 -107.75 14.58
N GLU A 816 -37.32 -107.08 13.58
CA GLU A 816 -38.51 -107.61 12.90
C GLU A 816 -38.24 -108.93 12.17
N ARG A 817 -37.08 -109.06 11.52
CA ARG A 817 -36.66 -110.31 10.86
C ARG A 817 -36.54 -111.44 11.89
N LEU A 818 -35.93 -111.18 13.04
CA LEU A 818 -35.77 -112.15 14.12
C LEU A 818 -37.13 -112.59 14.69
N MET A 819 -38.03 -111.64 14.93
CA MET A 819 -39.39 -111.91 15.45
C MET A 819 -40.23 -112.73 14.47
N LYS A 820 -40.16 -112.45 13.16
CA LYS A 820 -40.82 -113.27 12.13
C LYS A 820 -40.29 -114.70 12.14
N GLN A 821 -38.97 -114.87 12.29
CA GLN A 821 -38.34 -116.19 12.32
C GLN A 821 -38.77 -117.02 13.55
N GLN A 822 -38.88 -116.39 14.71
CA GLN A 822 -39.38 -117.03 15.93
C GLN A 822 -40.85 -117.46 15.80
N LYS A 823 -41.73 -116.57 15.31
CA LYS A 823 -43.15 -116.90 15.09
C LYS A 823 -43.33 -118.08 14.13
N TYR A 824 -42.55 -118.11 13.05
CA TYR A 824 -42.56 -119.22 12.09
C TYR A 824 -42.15 -120.55 12.74
N ARG A 825 -41.05 -120.56 13.52
CA ARG A 825 -40.60 -121.76 14.25
C ARG A 825 -41.64 -122.29 15.24
N SER A 826 -42.28 -121.40 16.00
CA SER A 826 -43.32 -121.78 16.97
C SER A 826 -44.56 -122.36 16.29
N ALA A 827 -45.02 -121.77 15.18
CA ALA A 827 -46.16 -122.28 14.42
C ALA A 827 -45.91 -123.70 13.89
N VAL A 828 -44.70 -123.97 13.36
CA VAL A 828 -44.29 -125.30 12.89
C VAL A 828 -44.27 -126.33 14.04
N MET A 829 -43.76 -125.95 15.22
CA MET A 829 -43.76 -126.83 16.39
C MET A 829 -45.16 -127.19 16.88
N ILE A 830 -46.08 -126.23 16.90
CA ILE A 830 -47.48 -126.44 17.31
C ILE A 830 -48.18 -127.38 16.33
N GLN A 831 -48.05 -127.15 15.02
CA GLN A 831 -48.65 -128.04 14.00
C GLN A 831 -48.15 -129.48 14.12
N LYS A 832 -46.86 -129.67 14.39
CA LYS A 832 -46.27 -131.01 14.61
C LYS A 832 -46.92 -131.74 15.80
N HIS A 833 -47.12 -131.04 16.92
CA HIS A 833 -47.71 -131.63 18.12
C HIS A 833 -49.20 -131.93 17.96
N VAL A 834 -49.97 -131.01 17.38
CA VAL A 834 -51.43 -131.18 17.17
C VAL A 834 -51.71 -132.34 16.23
N ARG A 835 -50.97 -132.47 15.11
CA ARG A 835 -51.11 -133.61 14.20
C ARG A 835 -50.83 -134.94 14.91
N GLY A 836 -49.77 -135.01 15.71
CA GLY A 836 -49.44 -136.20 16.50
C GLY A 836 -50.48 -136.56 17.57
N MET A 837 -51.13 -135.57 18.18
CA MET A 837 -52.20 -135.80 19.15
C MET A 837 -53.46 -136.37 18.49
N LEU A 838 -53.90 -135.78 17.38
CA LEU A 838 -55.11 -136.21 16.67
C LEU A 838 -55.03 -137.67 16.20
N THR A 839 -53.85 -138.11 15.73
CA THR A 839 -53.65 -139.52 15.34
C THR A 839 -53.77 -140.48 16.52
N ARG A 840 -53.21 -140.13 17.69
CA ARG A 840 -53.28 -140.99 18.90
C ARG A 840 -54.71 -141.11 19.44
N VAL A 841 -55.49 -140.03 19.41
CA VAL A 841 -56.89 -140.03 19.85
C VAL A 841 -57.76 -140.92 18.94
N ALA A 842 -57.53 -140.91 17.63
CA ALA A 842 -58.25 -141.77 16.70
C ALA A 842 -58.01 -143.27 16.98
N VAL A 843 -56.77 -143.65 17.31
CA VAL A 843 -56.39 -145.04 17.64
C VAL A 843 -57.05 -145.52 18.94
N VAL A 844 -57.04 -144.70 19.98
CA VAL A 844 -57.61 -145.07 21.29
C VAL A 844 -59.15 -145.18 21.24
N ARG A 845 -59.82 -144.32 20.47
CA ARG A 845 -61.29 -144.38 20.31
C ARG A 845 -61.72 -145.67 19.60
N HIS A 846 -60.99 -146.10 18.59
CA HIS A 846 -61.28 -147.36 17.88
C HIS A 846 -61.10 -148.58 18.79
N PHE A 847 -60.09 -148.58 19.67
CA PHE A 847 -59.84 -149.68 20.61
C PHE A 847 -60.92 -149.78 21.71
N LEU A 848 -61.46 -148.65 22.18
CA LEU A 848 -62.48 -148.63 23.23
C LEU A 848 -63.89 -149.02 22.74
N GLU A 849 -64.19 -148.88 21.45
CA GLU A 849 -65.46 -149.34 20.86
C GLU A 849 -65.54 -150.87 20.76
N MET A 850 -64.41 -151.58 20.65
CA MET A 850 -64.39 -153.05 20.61
C MET A 850 -64.64 -153.72 21.97
N CYS A 851 -64.32 -153.07 23.09
CA CYS A 851 -64.34 -153.72 24.40
C CYS A 851 -65.64 -153.56 25.20
N ARG A 852 -66.66 -152.83 24.71
CA ARG A 852 -67.92 -152.57 25.45
C ARG A 852 -69.02 -153.63 25.26
N ALA A 853 -68.72 -154.79 24.66
CA ALA A 853 -69.72 -155.74 24.19
C ALA A 853 -70.06 -156.94 25.09
N LYS A 854 -69.65 -157.04 26.38
CA LYS A 854 -70.17 -158.07 27.32
C LYS A 854 -69.81 -157.82 28.80
N ASP A 855 -70.79 -158.10 29.67
CA ASP A 855 -70.92 -157.78 31.10
C ASP A 855 -70.25 -158.73 32.13
N GLU A 856 -70.18 -158.20 33.36
CA GLU A 856 -70.32 -158.82 34.71
C GLU A 856 -69.18 -159.59 35.45
N TYR A 857 -68.99 -159.14 36.70
CA TYR A 857 -68.49 -159.79 37.93
C TYR A 857 -66.98 -160.06 38.21
N SER A 858 -66.45 -159.25 39.14
CA SER A 858 -65.58 -159.55 40.32
C SER A 858 -64.16 -160.15 40.20
N CYS A 859 -63.34 -159.78 41.20
CA CYS A 859 -61.90 -160.05 41.47
C CYS A 859 -60.93 -159.22 40.63
N ASP A 860 -60.22 -158.21 41.13
CA ASP A 860 -59.44 -158.06 42.38
C ASP A 860 -58.23 -159.02 42.47
N THR A 861 -57.28 -158.85 41.56
CA THR A 861 -55.82 -158.99 41.74
C THR A 861 -55.16 -158.61 40.40
N GLU A 862 -54.21 -157.64 40.36
CA GLU A 862 -53.47 -157.13 39.17
C GLU A 862 -53.90 -155.80 38.50
N LEU A 863 -54.10 -154.71 39.26
CA LEU A 863 -53.62 -153.38 38.80
C LEU A 863 -53.07 -152.50 39.92
N GLN A 864 -52.58 -153.20 40.96
CA GLN A 864 -51.58 -152.76 41.94
C GLN A 864 -50.18 -152.52 41.30
N LYS A 865 -50.04 -152.56 39.97
CA LYS A 865 -48.79 -152.26 39.23
C LYS A 865 -48.67 -150.84 38.68
N MET A 866 -49.61 -149.92 38.93
CA MET A 866 -49.46 -148.52 38.49
C MET A 866 -49.60 -147.48 39.61
N ARG A 867 -49.24 -147.87 40.84
CA ARG A 867 -48.85 -146.94 41.92
C ARG A 867 -47.37 -147.13 42.26
N GLN A 868 -46.47 -146.72 41.37
CA GLN A 868 -45.06 -146.39 41.69
C GLN A 868 -44.38 -145.60 40.55
N PHE A 869 -44.83 -144.36 40.38
CA PHE A 869 -44.03 -143.18 40.00
C PHE A 869 -44.83 -142.00 40.58
N GLY A 870 -44.67 -141.55 41.83
CA GLY A 870 -43.43 -141.44 42.59
C GLY A 870 -43.05 -139.95 42.69
N VAL A 871 -43.83 -139.18 43.47
CA VAL A 871 -43.41 -137.96 44.20
C VAL A 871 -42.77 -136.83 43.37
N VAL A 872 -43.59 -135.93 42.80
CA VAL A 872 -43.34 -134.47 42.79
C VAL A 872 -44.68 -133.75 42.99
N ASP A 873 -45.35 -134.11 44.08
CA ASP A 873 -46.35 -133.25 44.70
C ASP A 873 -45.62 -132.33 45.70
N ARG A 874 -46.08 -131.08 45.82
CA ARG A 874 -45.67 -130.07 46.84
C ARG A 874 -44.39 -129.25 46.69
N ARG A 875 -43.61 -129.37 45.61
CA ARG A 875 -42.44 -128.49 45.38
C ARG A 875 -42.35 -128.12 43.91
N VAL A 876 -43.24 -127.28 43.38
CA VAL A 876 -42.83 -125.93 42.97
C VAL A 876 -44.02 -124.99 42.60
N LYS A 877 -45.19 -125.20 43.21
CA LYS A 877 -46.13 -124.09 43.47
C LYS A 877 -45.46 -122.89 44.20
N LEU A 878 -44.22 -123.09 44.69
CA LEU A 878 -43.28 -122.11 45.26
C LEU A 878 -42.26 -121.45 44.27
N LEU A 879 -42.22 -121.78 42.97
CA LEU A 879 -41.46 -120.99 41.98
C LEU A 879 -42.34 -120.16 41.04
N GLU A 880 -43.64 -120.46 40.91
CA GLU A 880 -44.56 -119.58 40.19
C GLU A 880 -44.72 -118.23 40.92
N ASP A 881 -44.73 -118.24 42.26
CA ASP A 881 -44.80 -117.00 43.07
C ASP A 881 -43.46 -116.23 43.15
N ARG A 882 -42.32 -116.90 42.99
CA ARG A 882 -40.98 -116.25 42.99
C ARG A 882 -40.62 -115.60 41.66
N HIS A 883 -41.28 -115.97 40.57
CA HIS A 883 -41.01 -115.40 39.25
C HIS A 883 -41.78 -114.09 39.01
N PHE A 884 -42.94 -113.93 39.65
CA PHE A 884 -43.79 -112.75 39.50
C PHE A 884 -43.28 -111.52 40.28
N GLU A 885 -42.60 -111.73 41.43
CA GLU A 885 -42.02 -110.62 42.20
C GLU A 885 -40.70 -110.06 41.63
N ARG A 886 -39.93 -110.85 40.87
CA ARG A 886 -38.61 -110.41 40.38
C ARG A 886 -38.66 -109.56 39.10
N VAL A 887 -39.69 -109.68 38.26
CA VAL A 887 -39.83 -108.85 37.04
C VAL A 887 -40.40 -107.46 37.36
N LYS A 888 -41.13 -107.29 38.46
CA LYS A 888 -41.50 -105.96 39.00
C LYS A 888 -40.32 -105.18 39.60
N MET A 889 -39.16 -105.81 39.78
CA MET A 889 -37.97 -105.21 40.40
C MET A 889 -37.01 -104.58 39.38
N THR A 890 -37.06 -104.97 38.10
CA THR A 890 -36.24 -104.36 37.03
C THR A 890 -36.81 -103.06 36.45
N GLU A 891 -38.06 -102.72 36.75
CA GLU A 891 -38.65 -101.39 36.49
C GLU A 891 -38.36 -100.35 37.60
N LYS A 892 -37.59 -100.71 38.63
CA LYS A 892 -37.37 -99.86 39.83
C LYS A 892 -35.90 -99.60 40.20
N LEU A 893 -35.02 -99.44 39.21
CA LEU A 893 -33.67 -98.89 39.42
C LEU A 893 -33.34 -97.61 38.65
N HIS A 894 -34.31 -96.94 38.00
CA HIS A 894 -34.14 -95.57 37.47
C HIS A 894 -35.27 -94.60 37.92
N HIS A 895 -35.73 -94.73 39.16
CA HIS A 895 -36.56 -93.69 39.79
C HIS A 895 -36.26 -93.51 41.27
N ASN A 896 -35.07 -92.98 41.57
CA ASN A 896 -34.87 -92.16 42.77
C ASN A 896 -35.59 -90.82 42.53
N LYS A 897 -36.86 -90.71 42.91
CA LYS A 897 -37.57 -89.43 43.10
C LYS A 897 -37.90 -89.26 44.58
N GLY A 898 -36.87 -88.96 45.34
CA GLY A 898 -36.94 -88.29 46.62
C GLY A 898 -36.33 -86.89 46.52
N GLU A 899 -36.99 -85.99 45.78
CA GLU A 899 -36.91 -84.53 46.00
C GLU A 899 -38.26 -83.93 45.57
N SER A 900 -39.24 -84.16 46.44
CA SER A 900 -40.59 -83.58 46.37
C SER A 900 -40.53 -82.10 46.76
N LYS A 901 -41.36 -81.29 46.08
CA LYS A 901 -41.68 -79.87 46.30
C LYS A 901 -40.65 -78.80 45.86
N THR A 902 -39.33 -79.00 45.97
CA THR A 902 -38.37 -77.92 45.62
C THR A 902 -38.14 -77.76 44.11
N ASN A 903 -38.07 -78.87 43.35
CA ASN A 903 -37.81 -78.84 41.90
C ASN A 903 -39.05 -78.54 41.04
N GLN A 904 -40.25 -78.86 41.52
CA GLN A 904 -41.50 -78.46 40.85
C GLN A 904 -41.76 -76.96 41.04
N MET A 905 -41.46 -76.43 42.23
CA MET A 905 -41.53 -74.99 42.49
C MET A 905 -40.40 -74.21 41.80
N ARG A 906 -39.19 -74.79 41.64
CA ARG A 906 -38.12 -74.22 40.79
C ARG A 906 -38.45 -74.28 39.31
N ARG A 907 -39.06 -75.34 38.79
CA ARG A 907 -39.49 -75.40 37.38
C ARG A 907 -40.64 -74.45 37.09
N GLN A 908 -41.63 -74.34 37.98
CA GLN A 908 -42.71 -73.36 37.83
C GLN A 908 -42.16 -71.93 37.96
N LYS A 909 -41.27 -71.65 38.93
CA LYS A 909 -40.58 -70.36 39.01
C LYS A 909 -39.63 -70.10 37.84
N LEU A 910 -39.01 -71.11 37.23
CA LEU A 910 -38.18 -70.93 36.03
C LEU A 910 -39.02 -70.70 34.78
N VAL A 911 -40.21 -71.28 34.70
CA VAL A 911 -41.16 -71.04 33.60
C VAL A 911 -41.79 -69.66 33.77
N ASP A 912 -42.28 -69.31 34.96
CA ASP A 912 -42.80 -67.97 35.27
C ASP A 912 -41.71 -66.89 35.15
N TRP A 913 -40.47 -67.15 35.59
CA TRP A 913 -39.34 -66.24 35.40
C TRP A 913 -38.91 -66.16 33.94
N ARG A 914 -38.95 -67.26 33.18
CA ARG A 914 -38.63 -67.24 31.74
C ARG A 914 -39.70 -66.51 30.95
N GLU A 915 -40.98 -66.70 31.26
CA GLU A 915 -42.10 -65.96 30.66
C GLU A 915 -42.04 -64.47 31.05
N THR A 916 -41.87 -64.13 32.33
CA THR A 916 -41.73 -62.71 32.75
C THR A 916 -40.42 -62.06 32.27
N PHE A 917 -39.34 -62.81 32.08
CA PHE A 917 -38.09 -62.32 31.49
C PHE A 917 -38.20 -62.16 29.96
N GLN A 918 -38.91 -63.06 29.27
CA GLN A 918 -39.25 -62.89 27.85
C GLN A 918 -40.18 -61.70 27.65
N GLN A 919 -41.19 -61.54 28.50
CA GLN A 919 -42.12 -60.42 28.44
C GLN A 919 -41.43 -59.09 28.79
N ARG A 920 -40.52 -59.05 29.79
CA ARG A 920 -39.69 -57.88 30.08
C ARG A 920 -38.67 -57.56 28.98
N ASN A 921 -38.08 -58.57 28.33
CA ASN A 921 -37.18 -58.33 27.19
C ASN A 921 -37.95 -57.88 25.96
N GLU A 922 -39.15 -58.41 25.71
CA GLU A 922 -40.03 -57.94 24.64
C GLU A 922 -40.54 -56.53 24.93
N ASP A 923 -40.85 -56.18 26.18
CA ASP A 923 -41.24 -54.83 26.59
C ASP A 923 -40.05 -53.86 26.59
N GLN A 924 -38.85 -54.28 26.99
CA GLN A 924 -37.62 -53.48 26.84
C GLN A 924 -37.25 -53.30 25.36
N GLN A 925 -37.37 -54.35 24.53
CA GLN A 925 -37.12 -54.25 23.09
C GLN A 925 -38.16 -53.35 22.43
N LYS A 926 -39.46 -53.47 22.78
CA LYS A 926 -40.50 -52.55 22.30
C LYS A 926 -40.28 -51.13 22.80
N THR A 927 -39.81 -50.92 24.03
CA THR A 927 -39.54 -49.58 24.58
C THR A 927 -38.32 -48.96 23.90
N VAL A 928 -37.24 -49.71 23.73
CA VAL A 928 -36.04 -49.27 23.00
C VAL A 928 -36.34 -49.05 21.53
N GLU A 929 -37.16 -49.89 20.90
CA GLU A 929 -37.56 -49.74 19.50
C GLU A 929 -38.55 -48.59 19.29
N ASN A 930 -39.45 -48.34 20.25
CA ASN A 930 -40.30 -47.15 20.25
C ASN A 930 -39.50 -45.87 20.53
N GLN A 931 -38.49 -45.92 21.42
CA GLN A 931 -37.55 -44.82 21.64
C GLN A 931 -36.73 -44.56 20.37
N ARG A 932 -36.21 -45.62 19.72
CA ARG A 932 -35.49 -45.53 18.44
C ARG A 932 -36.37 -44.99 17.33
N LYS A 933 -37.65 -45.37 17.27
CA LYS A 933 -38.62 -44.83 16.30
C LYS A 933 -38.90 -43.35 16.57
N ARG A 934 -39.08 -42.95 17.83
CA ARG A 934 -39.24 -41.53 18.23
C ARG A 934 -37.99 -40.70 17.94
N ASP A 935 -36.81 -41.22 18.21
CA ASP A 935 -35.53 -40.55 17.94
C ASP A 935 -35.27 -40.47 16.42
N LEU A 936 -35.62 -41.51 15.66
CA LEU A 936 -35.54 -41.51 14.20
C LEU A 936 -36.57 -40.57 13.56
N GLU A 937 -37.76 -40.45 14.12
CA GLU A 937 -38.78 -39.47 13.70
C GLU A 937 -38.37 -38.04 14.07
N ALA A 938 -37.78 -37.83 15.25
CA ALA A 938 -37.23 -36.54 15.65
C ALA A 938 -36.02 -36.13 14.79
N ASP A 939 -35.12 -37.06 14.45
CA ASP A 939 -33.98 -36.80 13.56
C ASP A 939 -34.43 -36.59 12.10
N LYS A 940 -35.47 -37.32 11.64
CA LYS A 940 -36.13 -37.03 10.35
C LYS A 940 -36.78 -35.65 10.35
N SER A 941 -37.44 -35.23 11.44
CA SER A 941 -38.03 -33.89 11.54
C SER A 941 -36.95 -32.80 11.54
N ARG A 942 -35.89 -32.96 12.33
CA ARG A 942 -34.75 -32.01 12.35
C ARG A 942 -34.02 -31.94 11.01
N ARG A 943 -33.85 -33.07 10.32
CA ARG A 943 -33.28 -33.09 8.96
C ARG A 943 -34.20 -32.44 7.94
N LYS A 944 -35.52 -32.60 8.08
CA LYS A 944 -36.52 -31.96 7.20
C LYS A 944 -36.57 -30.44 7.44
N GLU A 945 -36.48 -30.00 8.70
CA GLU A 945 -36.36 -28.59 9.08
C GLU A 945 -35.03 -27.98 8.64
N ALA A 946 -33.90 -28.68 8.83
CA ALA A 946 -32.59 -28.22 8.38
C ALA A 946 -32.49 -28.15 6.85
N MET A 947 -33.04 -29.14 6.12
CA MET A 947 -33.14 -29.12 4.67
C MET A 947 -34.07 -27.99 4.18
N SER A 948 -35.20 -27.75 4.87
CA SER A 948 -36.11 -26.66 4.56
C SER A 948 -35.46 -25.29 4.82
N ALA A 949 -34.71 -25.14 5.91
CA ALA A 949 -33.98 -23.91 6.23
C ALA A 949 -32.82 -23.66 5.25
N MET A 950 -32.12 -24.72 4.84
CA MET A 950 -31.04 -24.62 3.85
C MET A 950 -31.58 -24.33 2.44
N ALA A 951 -32.76 -24.87 2.09
CA ALA A 951 -33.47 -24.56 0.84
C ALA A 951 -34.03 -23.13 0.85
N LEU A 952 -34.57 -22.66 1.97
CA LEU A 952 -35.04 -21.28 2.12
C LEU A 952 -33.88 -20.29 2.00
N LYS A 953 -32.76 -20.56 2.67
CA LYS A 953 -31.56 -19.73 2.61
C LYS A 953 -30.95 -19.70 1.20
N LYS A 954 -30.92 -20.85 0.51
CA LYS A 954 -30.48 -20.93 -0.88
C LYS A 954 -31.41 -20.16 -1.84
N SER A 955 -32.73 -20.24 -1.62
CA SER A 955 -33.73 -19.46 -2.37
C SER A 955 -33.59 -17.96 -2.13
N GLU A 956 -33.36 -17.54 -0.87
CA GLU A 956 -33.11 -16.13 -0.52
C GLU A 956 -31.79 -15.61 -1.10
N ASP A 957 -30.72 -16.41 -1.08
CA ASP A 957 -29.43 -16.06 -1.67
C ASP A 957 -29.51 -15.99 -3.21
N GLU A 958 -30.25 -16.90 -3.84
CA GLU A 958 -30.52 -16.87 -5.29
C GLU A 958 -31.42 -15.68 -5.68
N ALA A 959 -32.42 -15.34 -4.87
CA ALA A 959 -33.26 -14.16 -5.07
C ALA A 959 -32.45 -12.85 -4.92
N ARG A 960 -31.60 -12.75 -3.88
CA ARG A 960 -30.69 -11.60 -3.70
C ARG A 960 -29.64 -11.50 -4.81
N ALA A 961 -29.14 -12.63 -5.30
CA ALA A 961 -28.22 -12.65 -6.45
C ALA A 961 -28.93 -12.24 -7.74
N ALA A 962 -30.18 -12.67 -7.96
CA ALA A 962 -30.99 -12.26 -9.11
C ALA A 962 -31.36 -10.76 -9.04
N GLU A 963 -31.66 -10.24 -7.86
CA GLU A 963 -31.97 -8.82 -7.63
C GLU A 963 -30.72 -7.95 -7.83
N ARG A 964 -29.55 -8.37 -7.34
CA ARG A 964 -28.27 -7.72 -7.66
C ARG A 964 -27.96 -7.75 -9.14
N ARG A 965 -28.20 -8.85 -9.85
CA ARG A 965 -27.99 -8.95 -11.30
C ARG A 965 -28.95 -8.02 -12.07
N ARG A 966 -30.21 -7.92 -11.64
CA ARG A 966 -31.18 -6.97 -12.21
C ARG A 966 -30.74 -5.53 -11.95
N ALA A 967 -30.44 -5.15 -10.71
CA ALA A 967 -29.96 -3.81 -10.37
C ALA A 967 -28.67 -3.44 -11.13
N THR A 968 -27.74 -4.37 -11.29
CA THR A 968 -26.50 -4.16 -12.07
C THR A 968 -26.82 -3.96 -13.56
N LYS A 969 -27.76 -4.73 -14.11
CA LYS A 969 -28.20 -4.59 -15.51
C LYS A 969 -28.92 -3.25 -15.73
N THR A 970 -29.84 -2.86 -14.84
CA THR A 970 -30.55 -1.58 -14.93
C THR A 970 -29.61 -0.39 -14.75
N ALA A 971 -28.62 -0.48 -13.86
CA ALA A 971 -27.59 0.55 -13.70
C ALA A 971 -26.68 0.66 -14.93
N ARG A 972 -26.36 -0.46 -15.57
CA ARG A 972 -25.59 -0.48 -16.82
C ARG A 972 -26.38 0.10 -17.99
N GLU A 973 -27.64 -0.28 -18.15
CA GLU A 973 -28.53 0.28 -19.19
C GLU A 973 -28.73 1.79 -18.99
N ALA A 974 -28.93 2.25 -17.75
CA ALA A 974 -29.02 3.69 -17.44
C ALA A 974 -27.70 4.44 -17.66
N ALA A 975 -26.55 3.80 -17.46
CA ALA A 975 -25.24 4.37 -17.75
C ALA A 975 -24.97 4.44 -19.26
N GLU A 976 -25.35 3.41 -20.02
CA GLU A 976 -25.26 3.39 -21.49
C GLU A 976 -26.20 4.45 -22.11
N GLU A 977 -27.40 4.64 -21.57
CA GLU A 977 -28.36 5.64 -22.03
C GLU A 977 -27.91 7.08 -21.72
N ARG A 978 -27.29 7.31 -20.55
CA ARG A 978 -26.63 8.59 -20.23
C ARG A 978 -25.42 8.87 -21.11
N ALA A 979 -24.57 7.86 -21.33
CA ALA A 979 -23.41 8.00 -22.21
C ALA A 979 -23.83 8.30 -23.66
N LEU A 980 -24.94 7.72 -24.13
CA LEU A 980 -25.49 8.04 -25.44
C LEU A 980 -26.06 9.46 -25.51
N ALA A 981 -26.75 9.92 -24.45
CA ALA A 981 -27.26 11.28 -24.36
C ALA A 981 -26.12 12.32 -24.32
N ASP A 982 -25.08 12.07 -23.52
CA ASP A 982 -23.89 12.92 -23.44
C ASP A 982 -23.14 12.95 -24.78
N TRP A 983 -22.98 11.80 -25.45
CA TRP A 983 -22.37 11.73 -26.78
C TRP A 983 -23.17 12.50 -27.84
N GLN A 984 -24.50 12.44 -27.80
CA GLN A 984 -25.37 13.20 -28.70
C GLN A 984 -25.30 14.71 -28.41
N GLN A 985 -25.20 15.10 -27.14
CA GLN A 985 -25.05 16.49 -26.75
C GLN A 985 -23.67 17.04 -27.17
N ASP A 986 -22.61 16.25 -27.04
CA ASP A 986 -21.27 16.60 -27.49
C ASP A 986 -21.19 16.72 -29.02
N LEU A 987 -21.89 15.86 -29.76
CA LEU A 987 -22.00 15.98 -31.22
C LEU A 987 -22.74 17.26 -31.63
N ALA A 988 -23.85 17.58 -30.97
CA ALA A 988 -24.59 18.81 -31.23
C ALA A 988 -23.75 20.06 -30.93
N GLN A 989 -22.99 20.05 -29.82
CA GLN A 989 -22.06 21.13 -29.49
C GLN A 989 -20.87 21.22 -30.46
N ALA A 990 -20.35 20.08 -30.94
CA ALA A 990 -19.28 20.04 -31.93
C ALA A 990 -19.74 20.62 -33.28
N ASP A 991 -20.96 20.31 -33.70
CA ASP A 991 -21.56 20.87 -34.91
C ASP A 991 -21.85 22.37 -34.76
N THR A 992 -22.29 22.82 -33.57
CA THR A 992 -22.46 24.26 -33.30
C THR A 992 -21.12 25.00 -33.30
N ARG A 993 -20.06 24.40 -32.75
CA ARG A 993 -18.70 24.97 -32.79
C ARG A 993 -18.14 25.01 -34.22
N ARG A 994 -18.41 23.98 -35.03
CA ARG A 994 -18.06 23.99 -36.46
C ARG A 994 -18.79 25.11 -37.18
N LEU A 995 -20.09 25.25 -36.99
CA LEU A 995 -20.90 26.31 -37.60
C LEU A 995 -20.40 27.71 -37.20
N ASN A 996 -20.13 27.94 -35.91
CA ASN A 996 -19.59 29.21 -35.41
C ASN A 996 -18.19 29.50 -35.96
N LYS A 997 -17.35 28.47 -36.15
CA LYS A 997 -16.03 28.63 -36.74
C LYS A 997 -16.11 28.98 -38.22
N THR A 998 -17.05 28.37 -38.97
CA THR A 998 -17.31 28.73 -40.36
C THR A 998 -17.87 30.15 -40.48
N MET A 999 -18.81 30.54 -39.60
CA MET A 999 -19.33 31.91 -39.52
C MET A 999 -18.22 32.93 -39.22
N GLN A 1000 -17.33 32.63 -38.26
CA GLN A 1000 -16.21 33.53 -37.96
C GLN A 1000 -15.23 33.65 -39.13
N GLN A 1001 -15.00 32.57 -39.88
CA GLN A 1001 -14.18 32.60 -41.09
C GLN A 1001 -14.82 33.43 -42.20
N GLU A 1002 -16.13 33.29 -42.42
CA GLU A 1002 -16.88 34.11 -43.38
C GLU A 1002 -16.94 35.59 -42.95
N GLU A 1003 -17.14 35.89 -41.67
CA GLU A 1003 -17.06 37.26 -41.13
C GLU A 1003 -15.66 37.87 -41.32
N THR A 1004 -14.59 37.11 -41.08
CA THR A 1004 -13.23 37.60 -41.31
C THR A 1004 -12.96 37.81 -42.79
N GLU A 1005 -13.49 36.96 -43.68
CA GLU A 1005 -13.33 37.12 -45.12
C GLU A 1005 -14.13 38.33 -45.66
N VAL A 1006 -15.33 38.58 -45.12
CA VAL A 1006 -16.13 39.77 -45.42
C VAL A 1006 -15.45 41.03 -44.91
N LEU A 1007 -14.92 41.02 -43.67
CA LEU A 1007 -14.14 42.13 -43.11
C LEU A 1007 -12.85 42.39 -43.90
N PHE A 1008 -12.18 41.33 -44.37
CA PHE A 1008 -11.00 41.43 -45.22
C PHE A 1008 -11.34 42.06 -46.58
N ARG A 1009 -12.44 41.64 -47.22
CA ARG A 1009 -12.92 42.24 -48.48
C ARG A 1009 -13.38 43.69 -48.30
N MET A 1010 -14.03 44.03 -47.19
CA MET A 1010 -14.38 45.40 -46.83
C MET A 1010 -13.14 46.28 -46.60
N HIS A 1011 -12.10 45.73 -45.98
CA HIS A 1011 -10.86 46.46 -45.72
C HIS A 1011 -10.07 46.71 -47.01
N HIS A 1012 -10.08 45.74 -47.94
CA HIS A 1012 -9.45 45.85 -49.25
C HIS A 1012 -10.18 46.85 -50.19
N HIS A 1013 -11.50 46.99 -50.05
CA HIS A 1013 -12.28 47.97 -50.83
C HIS A 1013 -12.14 49.41 -50.30
N ARG A 1014 -11.77 49.59 -49.02
CA ARG A 1014 -11.42 50.91 -48.44
C ARG A 1014 -10.09 51.48 -48.93
N GLN A 1015 -9.22 50.67 -49.53
CA GLN A 1015 -7.90 51.12 -50.00
C GLN A 1015 -7.82 51.39 -51.51
N PHE A 1016 -8.82 50.99 -52.32
CA PHE A 1016 -8.87 51.26 -53.76
C PHE A 1016 -10.31 51.45 -54.28
N PRO A 1017 -10.76 52.68 -54.59
CA PRO A 1017 -12.06 52.91 -55.20
C PRO A 1017 -11.94 52.85 -56.74
N THR A 1018 -12.45 51.80 -57.37
CA THR A 1018 -12.68 51.80 -58.83
C THR A 1018 -14.11 51.40 -59.16
N GLN A 1019 -14.72 52.24 -59.98
CA GLN A 1019 -16.11 52.23 -60.43
C GLN A 1019 -16.59 50.87 -60.95
N ARG A 1020 -17.65 50.33 -60.34
CA ARG A 1020 -18.82 49.69 -61.00
C ARG A 1020 -19.81 49.23 -59.92
N ASP A 1021 -20.72 50.14 -59.58
CA ASP A 1021 -21.91 49.84 -58.79
C ASP A 1021 -22.90 48.99 -59.61
N GLY A 1022 -23.40 47.91 -59.00
CA GLY A 1022 -24.48 47.09 -59.55
C GLY A 1022 -24.49 45.63 -59.07
N GLY A 1023 -23.34 45.09 -58.64
CA GLY A 1023 -23.23 43.68 -58.21
C GLY A 1023 -23.58 43.44 -56.73
N ILE A 1024 -23.31 44.41 -55.85
CA ILE A 1024 -23.39 44.21 -54.40
C ILE A 1024 -24.86 44.17 -53.91
N ALA A 1025 -25.76 44.95 -54.51
CA ALA A 1025 -27.18 44.91 -54.17
C ALA A 1025 -27.83 43.55 -54.50
N ARG A 1026 -27.47 42.96 -55.66
CA ARG A 1026 -27.92 41.61 -56.03
C ARG A 1026 -27.29 40.52 -55.16
N ALA A 1027 -26.03 40.65 -54.77
CA ALA A 1027 -25.39 39.70 -53.87
C ALA A 1027 -26.02 39.73 -52.46
N PHE A 1028 -26.40 40.92 -51.96
CA PHE A 1028 -27.12 41.05 -50.69
C PHE A 1028 -28.55 40.50 -50.74
N GLU A 1029 -29.29 40.71 -51.84
CA GLU A 1029 -30.62 40.10 -52.00
C GLU A 1029 -30.55 38.58 -52.14
N THR A 1030 -29.52 38.05 -52.79
CA THR A 1030 -29.32 36.61 -52.96
C THR A 1030 -28.94 35.95 -51.63
N ALA A 1031 -28.03 36.56 -50.86
CA ALA A 1031 -27.64 36.09 -49.53
C ALA A 1031 -28.81 36.16 -48.54
N ARG A 1032 -29.65 37.21 -48.61
CA ARG A 1032 -30.84 37.34 -47.75
C ARG A 1032 -31.93 36.34 -48.11
N ALA A 1033 -32.08 35.98 -49.38
CA ALA A 1033 -32.99 34.92 -49.85
C ALA A 1033 -32.48 33.49 -49.55
N GLU A 1034 -31.16 33.31 -49.40
CA GLU A 1034 -30.57 32.05 -48.90
C GLU A 1034 -30.68 31.94 -47.38
N PHE A 1035 -30.52 33.04 -46.65
CA PHE A 1035 -30.71 33.08 -45.20
C PHE A 1035 -32.17 32.80 -44.79
N ALA A 1036 -33.14 33.42 -45.49
CA ALA A 1036 -34.57 33.14 -45.28
C ALA A 1036 -34.96 31.70 -45.66
N ARG A 1037 -34.27 31.08 -46.62
CA ARG A 1037 -34.42 29.65 -46.89
C ARG A 1037 -33.84 28.82 -45.75
N GLN A 1038 -32.63 29.10 -45.26
CA GLN A 1038 -32.04 28.30 -44.19
C GLN A 1038 -32.82 28.38 -42.87
N GLU A 1039 -33.40 29.54 -42.52
CA GLU A 1039 -34.33 29.66 -41.38
C GLU A 1039 -35.61 28.82 -41.58
N TRP A 1040 -36.20 28.82 -42.78
CA TRP A 1040 -37.36 27.97 -43.09
C TRP A 1040 -37.04 26.47 -42.99
N TRP A 1041 -35.84 26.05 -43.37
CA TRP A 1041 -35.38 24.65 -43.24
C TRP A 1041 -34.99 24.26 -41.81
N ALA A 1042 -34.70 25.23 -40.93
CA ALA A 1042 -34.49 25.02 -39.50
C ALA A 1042 -35.85 24.86 -38.78
N ASP A 1043 -36.81 25.76 -39.03
CA ASP A 1043 -38.17 25.67 -38.50
C ASP A 1043 -38.90 24.40 -38.97
N ALA A 1044 -38.69 23.98 -40.23
CA ALA A 1044 -39.26 22.73 -40.76
C ALA A 1044 -38.61 21.44 -40.20
N ARG A 1045 -37.46 21.55 -39.51
CA ARG A 1045 -36.84 20.43 -38.78
C ARG A 1045 -37.27 20.41 -37.32
N GLU A 1046 -37.39 21.58 -36.69
CA GLU A 1046 -37.94 21.73 -35.34
C GLU A 1046 -39.37 21.18 -35.27
N GLY A 1047 -40.23 21.55 -36.24
CA GLY A 1047 -41.62 21.06 -36.32
C GLY A 1047 -41.74 19.56 -36.61
N ARG A 1048 -40.82 18.98 -37.39
CA ARG A 1048 -40.77 17.52 -37.63
C ARG A 1048 -40.23 16.75 -36.42
N PHE A 1049 -39.37 17.37 -35.62
CA PHE A 1049 -38.84 16.81 -34.39
C PHE A 1049 -39.92 16.77 -33.29
N GLN A 1050 -40.74 17.82 -33.17
CA GLN A 1050 -41.87 17.86 -32.23
C GLN A 1050 -43.01 16.89 -32.61
N GLN A 1051 -43.37 16.76 -33.89
CA GLN A 1051 -44.35 15.76 -34.32
C GLN A 1051 -43.87 14.31 -34.08
N MET A 1052 -42.56 14.05 -34.16
CA MET A 1052 -41.98 12.72 -33.94
C MET A 1052 -41.90 12.37 -32.43
N ILE A 1053 -41.75 13.36 -31.55
CA ILE A 1053 -41.82 13.21 -30.09
C ILE A 1053 -43.28 12.97 -29.65
N GLU A 1054 -44.24 13.73 -30.17
CA GLU A 1054 -45.67 13.55 -29.87
C GLU A 1054 -46.18 12.19 -30.36
N HIS A 1055 -45.71 11.71 -31.52
CA HIS A 1055 -46.09 10.39 -32.04
C HIS A 1055 -45.53 9.22 -31.20
N ARG A 1056 -44.34 9.36 -30.58
CA ARG A 1056 -43.77 8.35 -29.66
C ARG A 1056 -44.39 8.39 -28.26
N GLN A 1057 -44.77 9.57 -27.75
CA GLN A 1057 -45.45 9.67 -26.45
C GLN A 1057 -46.84 9.01 -26.49
N HIS A 1058 -47.58 9.16 -27.60
CA HIS A 1058 -48.88 8.51 -27.81
C HIS A 1058 -48.82 6.97 -27.93
N GLN A 1059 -47.69 6.37 -28.30
CA GLN A 1059 -47.53 4.91 -28.33
C GLN A 1059 -47.19 4.28 -26.98
N SER A 1060 -46.80 5.09 -25.98
CA SER A 1060 -46.44 4.59 -24.62
C SER A 1060 -47.60 4.59 -23.62
N HIS A 1061 -48.72 5.24 -23.94
CA HIS A 1061 -49.88 5.42 -23.03
C HIS A 1061 -51.12 4.63 -23.50
N GLY A 1062 -50.93 3.34 -23.75
CA GLY A 1062 -52.00 2.43 -24.15
C GLY A 1062 -51.92 1.07 -23.44
N ASN A 1063 -52.00 1.05 -22.10
CA ASN A 1063 -52.65 -0.02 -21.33
C ASN A 1063 -52.46 0.18 -19.82
N THR A 1064 -53.33 0.99 -19.21
CA THR A 1064 -53.65 0.89 -17.79
C THR A 1064 -55.11 1.27 -17.57
N SER A 1065 -55.98 0.26 -17.47
CA SER A 1065 -57.25 0.33 -16.76
C SER A 1065 -57.85 -1.08 -16.64
N LEU A 1066 -57.81 -1.67 -15.44
CA LEU A 1066 -58.95 -2.26 -14.74
C LEU A 1066 -58.49 -2.99 -13.46
N ALA A 1067 -59.01 -2.53 -12.32
CA ALA A 1067 -58.87 -3.15 -11.01
C ALA A 1067 -59.65 -4.48 -10.95
N SER A 1068 -59.12 -5.54 -10.34
CA SER A 1068 -59.37 -5.98 -8.95
C SER A 1068 -59.27 -7.53 -8.90
N PRO A 1069 -59.47 -8.20 -7.76
CA PRO A 1069 -58.60 -8.37 -6.59
C PRO A 1069 -57.93 -9.77 -6.53
N ARG A 1070 -57.02 -9.95 -5.56
CA ARG A 1070 -56.30 -11.21 -5.21
C ARG A 1070 -57.21 -12.46 -5.24
N PRO A 1071 -56.64 -13.63 -5.60
CA PRO A 1071 -56.67 -14.74 -4.66
C PRO A 1071 -55.34 -15.50 -4.52
N THR A 1072 -55.03 -15.78 -3.25
CA THR A 1072 -54.43 -16.98 -2.66
C THR A 1072 -53.88 -18.08 -3.57
N ILE A 1073 -52.60 -18.39 -3.32
CA ILE A 1073 -51.90 -19.61 -3.75
C ILE A 1073 -52.52 -20.82 -3.04
N THR A 1074 -52.96 -21.82 -3.81
CA THR A 1074 -53.16 -23.19 -3.35
C THR A 1074 -52.42 -24.20 -4.23
N ASN A 1075 -51.53 -24.93 -3.55
CA ASN A 1075 -51.05 -26.29 -3.77
C ASN A 1075 -50.16 -26.64 -5.01
N PRO A 1076 -48.95 -27.19 -4.78
CA PRO A 1076 -48.05 -27.69 -5.81
C PRO A 1076 -48.30 -29.19 -6.06
N ASN A 1077 -48.58 -29.56 -7.30
CA ASN A 1077 -48.32 -30.90 -7.87
C ASN A 1077 -48.71 -30.93 -9.35
N ALA A 1078 -47.76 -30.64 -10.23
CA ALA A 1078 -47.84 -31.03 -11.64
C ALA A 1078 -46.43 -31.47 -12.08
N VAL A 1079 -46.28 -32.77 -12.29
CA VAL A 1079 -45.05 -33.44 -12.75
C VAL A 1079 -45.02 -33.37 -14.28
N LEU A 1080 -44.00 -32.73 -14.86
CA LEU A 1080 -43.74 -32.77 -16.31
C LEU A 1080 -43.08 -34.10 -16.72
N SER A 1081 -43.38 -34.53 -17.96
CA SER A 1081 -43.14 -35.89 -18.45
C SER A 1081 -41.68 -36.15 -18.88
N PRO A 1082 -41.20 -37.42 -18.86
CA PRO A 1082 -39.82 -37.78 -19.25
C PRO A 1082 -39.46 -37.51 -20.72
N THR A 1083 -40.45 -37.31 -21.59
CA THR A 1083 -40.26 -37.02 -23.02
C THR A 1083 -39.83 -35.58 -23.30
N GLU A 1084 -40.19 -34.64 -22.44
CA GLU A 1084 -39.83 -33.22 -22.60
C GLU A 1084 -38.38 -32.94 -22.15
N ARG A 1085 -37.80 -33.76 -21.26
CA ARG A 1085 -36.39 -33.65 -20.84
C ARG A 1085 -35.40 -34.19 -21.88
N ARG A 1086 -35.84 -35.01 -22.84
CA ARG A 1086 -34.96 -35.59 -23.88
C ARG A 1086 -34.79 -34.68 -25.11
N LEU A 1087 -35.72 -33.76 -25.36
CA LEU A 1087 -35.61 -32.79 -26.47
C LEU A 1087 -34.76 -31.55 -26.12
N GLU A 1088 -34.70 -31.14 -24.85
CA GLU A 1088 -33.78 -30.06 -24.41
C GLU A 1088 -32.31 -30.50 -24.32
N ALA A 1089 -32.03 -31.78 -24.09
CA ALA A 1089 -30.67 -32.31 -24.05
C ALA A 1089 -30.02 -32.39 -25.45
N ALA A 1090 -30.78 -32.79 -26.48
CA ALA A 1090 -30.29 -32.90 -27.86
C ALA A 1090 -30.06 -31.53 -28.55
N HIS A 1091 -30.71 -30.45 -28.08
CA HIS A 1091 -30.51 -29.10 -28.60
C HIS A 1091 -29.27 -28.41 -27.99
N ARG A 1092 -28.87 -28.80 -26.76
CA ARG A 1092 -27.68 -28.26 -26.09
C ARG A 1092 -26.36 -28.90 -26.55
N GLU A 1093 -26.36 -30.14 -27.03
CA GLU A 1093 -25.14 -30.76 -27.58
C GLU A 1093 -24.77 -30.21 -28.97
N ARG A 1094 -25.73 -29.87 -29.83
CA ARG A 1094 -25.43 -29.26 -31.15
C ARG A 1094 -24.88 -27.83 -31.07
N LEU A 1095 -25.28 -27.05 -30.07
CA LEU A 1095 -24.79 -25.67 -29.88
C LEU A 1095 -23.36 -25.61 -29.30
N LEU A 1096 -22.87 -26.72 -28.73
CA LEU A 1096 -21.50 -26.84 -28.20
C LEU A 1096 -20.50 -27.34 -29.26
N GLU A 1097 -20.94 -28.10 -30.28
CA GLU A 1097 -20.09 -28.52 -31.40
C GLU A 1097 -19.85 -27.39 -32.42
N ASP A 1098 -20.84 -26.52 -32.69
CA ASP A 1098 -20.67 -25.37 -33.59
C ASP A 1098 -19.78 -24.27 -33.00
N ALA A 1099 -19.77 -24.11 -31.67
CA ALA A 1099 -18.94 -23.12 -30.97
C ALA A 1099 -17.44 -23.50 -30.91
N MET A 1100 -17.09 -24.78 -31.03
CA MET A 1100 -15.68 -25.21 -31.02
C MET A 1100 -15.01 -25.20 -32.41
N SER A 1101 -15.76 -25.08 -33.51
CA SER A 1101 -15.16 -25.00 -34.86
C SER A 1101 -14.68 -23.59 -35.24
N LEU A 1102 -15.14 -22.54 -34.54
CA LEU A 1102 -14.81 -21.14 -34.82
C LEU A 1102 -13.57 -20.60 -34.09
N VAL A 1103 -12.98 -21.36 -33.16
CA VAL A 1103 -11.80 -20.93 -32.38
C VAL A 1103 -10.47 -21.36 -33.02
N TYR A 1104 -10.48 -22.14 -34.11
CA TYR A 1104 -9.26 -22.58 -34.81
C TYR A 1104 -8.97 -21.94 -36.18
N ALA A 1105 -9.70 -20.88 -36.56
CA ALA A 1105 -9.54 -20.21 -37.87
C ALA A 1105 -9.11 -18.72 -37.77
N GLY A 1106 -8.30 -18.38 -36.76
CA GLY A 1106 -7.85 -16.99 -36.51
C GLY A 1106 -6.37 -16.86 -36.21
N ARG A 1107 -5.50 -17.54 -36.96
CA ARG A 1107 -4.05 -17.26 -37.05
C ARG A 1107 -3.57 -17.50 -38.48
N ARG A 1108 -3.66 -16.44 -39.29
CA ARG A 1108 -2.74 -16.09 -40.37
C ARG A 1108 -2.77 -14.59 -40.58
#